data_AF-A0AAD8LGN9-F1
#
_entry.id   AF-A0AAD8LGN9-F1
#
_cell.length_a   1.000
_cell.length_b   1.000
_cell.length_c   1.000
_cell.angle_alpha   90.00
_cell.angle_beta   90.00
_cell.angle_gamma   90.00
#
_symmetry.space_group_name_H-M   'P 1'
#
loop_
_entity.id
_entity.type
_entity.pdbx_description
1 polymer ?
#
loop_
_entity_poly.entity_id
_entity_poly.type
_entity_poly.pdbx_seq_one_letter_code
_entity_poly.pdbx_strand_id
1 'polypeptide(L)'
;MSDLLICNKYQPRHFQEIVGQSIVVKTLSNAVHKKKIAPLYLFHGPNGTGKTSTARVFAMALNCESTCDQPCCSCKGCSRSLYTMELCSGYRTSGFQTMKTLLQNTSFAKTIPGFKVVLVIEECHMLSLEAWDELMSLLDASNLVFVLITHVDVSAIPASILSRCHKFYFTKLNDDDITEKLSKVIASEGMVIEKEALKLIVAKSQGSLRDAENILDQLALLGPTIDTSSVKQLVGLIPQSELLDLLAMTVSGDTLNTIKNVKKLMSECVVEPASFVSQLANLITELLSEDLSYSLHTNLPSKTKLCHILKLLVDTKSSSSVNIIEAFLDITSMKASSTDITTQHDSDAKRGSLSDMEQLWTDVLKGIHSSRTHKFLRRQAKLASLSISETSATIHLTFTRQEDKMAADSSQQSLAKALGVAIGCPVTLHTSLDEPSTLEQDAKTKIDTLYSQQLNTNKNRRDESSQRLSKSKSCSTSRGPTSDPQTSLIQTVVDTKHTATTSGMKQPARHRWLSLSSIPQSDASVEPYSQDVIYANKIQAGVDSKHGSTRSMRVNKEPSRHRRLSSSSITQNDASVEPYSRDVLYANFNNDAKRNKGLSKSSRFQVPADQLQTNPACHIAGCCLPPPDNKMVLMSQTSPSHGIRTEVLQSKSGYASLFSGANSTNAFRHRTSYVAFPWNSSKTTRNMHVDAIGEKFKRGNKVIVAASPPTEDAVIATEPLTKEDLVGYLASGCKPKENWRIGTEHEKFGFDLKTLRPMTYEQISHLLNAISERFDWDKIMEGDNIIGLQQGKQSISLEPGGQFELSGAPLETLHQTCAEVNSHLYQVKAVAEEMGIGFIGIGFQPKWERKDIPVMPKGRYEIMRNYMPKVGSLGLDMMFRTCTVQVNLDFSSEADMIRKFRAGLALQPIATALFANSPFTEGKPNGYLSMRSQIWTDTDNNRAGMLPFVFDDSFGFEQYVEYALDVPMYFVYRKKKYIDCTGLSFRDFLAGKLPSIPGEYPTLNDWENHLTTIFPEVRLKRYLEMRGADGGPWRRLCALPALWVGLLYDDISLQNVLDMTADWTQAERQMLRNKVPATGLKTPFRDGLLKHVAEEVLKFAKDGLERRGYKETGFLNEVAEVVRTGLTPAEKLLELYHGKWGQSVDPVFEELLY
;
A
#
# COMPACT_ATOMS: atom_id res chain seq x y z
N MET A 1 -3.22 -18.35 12.44
CA MET A 1 -2.67 -18.35 11.07
C MET A 1 -3.67 -19.08 10.16
N SER A 2 -4.88 -18.54 10.04
CA SER A 2 -6.02 -19.19 9.38
C SER A 2 -6.33 -18.59 8.02
N ASP A 3 -6.06 -17.30 7.84
CA ASP A 3 -6.73 -16.46 6.83
C ASP A 3 -5.90 -16.32 5.53
N LEU A 4 -5.20 -17.40 5.15
CA LEU A 4 -4.35 -17.50 3.97
C LEU A 4 -4.91 -18.54 3.01
N LEU A 5 -5.32 -18.08 1.81
CA LEU A 5 -5.79 -18.92 0.70
C LEU A 5 -4.92 -20.18 0.52
N ILE A 6 -5.53 -21.34 0.28
CA ILE A 6 -4.86 -22.65 0.12
C ILE A 6 -3.68 -22.56 -0.86
N CYS A 7 -3.86 -21.90 -2.01
CA CYS A 7 -2.83 -21.73 -3.05
C CYS A 7 -1.64 -20.83 -2.65
N ASN A 8 -1.73 -20.15 -1.50
CA ASN A 8 -0.61 -19.47 -0.82
C ASN A 8 -0.02 -20.29 0.33
N LYS A 9 -0.86 -21.03 1.06
CA LYS A 9 -0.47 -21.84 2.22
C LYS A 9 0.39 -23.06 1.85
N TYR A 10 0.08 -23.72 0.72
CA TYR A 10 0.75 -24.97 0.29
C TYR A 10 1.70 -24.83 -0.90
N GLN A 11 2.33 -23.65 -1.03
CA GLN A 11 3.26 -23.34 -2.11
C GLN A 11 4.54 -24.19 -2.03
N PRO A 12 4.96 -24.85 -3.12
CA PRO A 12 6.20 -25.62 -3.19
C PRO A 12 7.43 -24.82 -2.77
N ARG A 13 8.18 -25.38 -1.83
CA ARG A 13 9.48 -24.92 -1.32
C ARG A 13 10.62 -25.70 -1.96
N HIS A 14 10.42 -27.00 -2.19
CA HIS A 14 11.42 -27.91 -2.74
C HIS A 14 11.04 -28.43 -4.13
N PHE A 15 12.02 -28.84 -4.93
CA PHE A 15 11.79 -29.36 -6.29
C PHE A 15 10.90 -30.61 -6.31
N GLN A 16 10.92 -31.42 -5.25
CA GLN A 16 10.09 -32.62 -5.11
C GLN A 16 8.60 -32.32 -4.84
N GLU A 17 8.25 -31.08 -4.50
CA GLU A 17 6.87 -30.65 -4.24
C GLU A 17 6.17 -30.07 -5.49
N ILE A 18 6.90 -30.01 -6.63
CA ILE A 18 6.35 -29.64 -7.93
C ILE A 18 5.69 -30.87 -8.57
N VAL A 19 4.36 -30.87 -8.59
CA VAL A 19 3.49 -31.91 -9.16
C VAL A 19 3.66 -32.02 -10.70
N GLY A 20 3.60 -33.23 -11.26
CA GLY A 20 3.62 -33.57 -12.70
C GLY A 20 4.90 -33.26 -13.51
N GLN A 21 5.59 -32.14 -13.26
CA GLN A 21 6.61 -31.56 -14.17
C GLN A 21 8.00 -32.22 -14.06
N SER A 22 8.05 -33.54 -13.86
CA SER A 22 9.24 -34.32 -13.51
C SER A 22 10.47 -34.07 -14.42
N ILE A 23 10.28 -33.97 -15.73
CA ILE A 23 11.36 -33.72 -16.71
C ILE A 23 11.94 -32.30 -16.55
N VAL A 24 11.08 -31.29 -16.42
CA VAL A 24 11.48 -29.88 -16.24
C VAL A 24 12.22 -29.72 -14.92
N VAL A 25 11.63 -30.22 -13.82
CA VAL A 25 12.20 -30.22 -12.46
C VAL A 25 13.58 -30.87 -12.43
N LYS A 26 13.71 -32.09 -12.98
CA LYS A 26 14.98 -32.83 -13.04
C LYS A 26 16.03 -32.08 -13.86
N THR A 27 15.64 -31.39 -14.93
CA THR A 27 16.56 -30.63 -15.79
C THR A 27 17.04 -29.34 -15.12
N LEU A 28 16.15 -28.60 -14.44
CA LEU A 28 16.51 -27.39 -13.70
C LEU A 28 17.38 -27.69 -12.47
N SER A 29 17.05 -28.73 -11.69
CA SER A 29 17.91 -29.20 -10.58
C SER A 29 19.30 -29.63 -11.09
N ASN A 30 19.38 -30.35 -12.22
CA ASN A 30 20.66 -30.67 -12.87
C ASN A 30 21.45 -29.43 -13.32
N ALA A 31 20.78 -28.36 -13.77
CA ALA A 31 21.43 -27.12 -14.17
C ALA A 31 22.07 -26.40 -12.97
N VAL A 32 21.35 -26.34 -11.83
CA VAL A 32 21.88 -25.81 -10.56
C VAL A 32 23.08 -26.61 -10.09
N HIS A 33 22.95 -27.93 -9.94
CA HIS A 33 24.04 -28.82 -9.49
C HIS A 33 25.30 -28.66 -10.36
N LYS A 34 25.15 -28.65 -11.68
CA LYS A 34 26.26 -28.54 -12.64
C LYS A 34 26.74 -27.10 -12.87
N LYS A 35 26.15 -26.12 -12.16
CA LYS A 35 26.38 -24.67 -12.30
C LYS A 35 26.29 -24.17 -13.76
N LYS A 36 25.47 -24.82 -14.59
CA LYS A 36 25.25 -24.48 -16.01
C LYS A 36 23.98 -23.65 -16.15
N ILE A 37 24.08 -22.39 -15.74
CA ILE A 37 22.96 -21.44 -15.69
C ILE A 37 22.98 -20.56 -16.94
N ALA A 38 21.83 -20.42 -17.61
CA ALA A 38 21.66 -19.47 -18.70
C ALA A 38 21.22 -18.09 -18.16
N PRO A 39 21.49 -16.98 -18.88
CA PRO A 39 20.93 -15.68 -18.52
C PRO A 39 19.41 -15.60 -18.77
N LEU A 40 18.83 -16.52 -19.55
CA LEU A 40 17.46 -16.44 -20.03
C LEU A 40 16.77 -17.80 -20.12
N TYR A 41 15.63 -17.94 -19.44
CA TYR A 41 14.75 -19.09 -19.42
C TYR A 41 13.35 -18.69 -19.93
N LEU A 42 12.66 -19.60 -20.62
CA LEU A 42 11.26 -19.43 -21.05
C LEU A 42 10.43 -20.64 -20.60
N PHE A 43 9.50 -20.40 -19.66
CA PHE A 43 8.56 -21.39 -19.16
C PHE A 43 7.19 -21.15 -19.83
N HIS A 44 6.77 -22.07 -20.70
CA HIS A 44 5.56 -21.92 -21.50
C HIS A 44 4.63 -23.14 -21.34
N GLY A 45 3.33 -22.94 -21.54
CA GLY A 45 2.31 -24.00 -21.43
C GLY A 45 1.08 -23.54 -20.65
N PRO A 46 0.07 -24.41 -20.44
CA PRO A 46 -1.22 -24.04 -19.85
C PRO A 46 -1.13 -23.44 -18.44
N ASN A 47 -2.22 -22.84 -17.97
CA ASN A 47 -2.29 -22.22 -16.65
C ASN A 47 -2.46 -23.25 -15.52
N GLY A 48 -2.08 -22.84 -14.30
CA GLY A 48 -2.05 -23.70 -13.09
C GLY A 48 -1.06 -24.87 -13.10
N THR A 49 -0.24 -25.03 -14.14
CA THR A 49 0.72 -26.14 -14.32
C THR A 49 2.01 -26.04 -13.49
N GLY A 50 2.14 -25.03 -12.62
CA GLY A 50 3.29 -24.87 -11.71
C GLY A 50 4.45 -24.00 -12.20
N LYS A 51 4.30 -23.27 -13.33
CA LYS A 51 5.34 -22.40 -13.93
C LYS A 51 6.01 -21.46 -12.89
N THR A 52 5.23 -20.61 -12.23
CA THR A 52 5.70 -19.61 -11.25
C THR A 52 6.29 -20.24 -9.99
N SER A 53 5.67 -21.30 -9.47
CA SER A 53 6.20 -22.06 -8.32
C SER A 53 7.58 -22.66 -8.64
N THR A 54 7.74 -23.19 -9.85
CA THR A 54 9.02 -23.75 -10.33
C THR A 54 10.09 -22.65 -10.47
N ALA A 55 9.72 -21.45 -10.93
CA ALA A 55 10.63 -20.30 -10.97
C ALA A 55 11.12 -19.92 -9.56
N ARG A 56 10.22 -19.87 -8.58
CA ARG A 56 10.55 -19.58 -7.16
C ARG A 56 11.49 -20.62 -6.55
N VAL A 57 11.20 -21.91 -6.73
CA VAL A 57 12.08 -23.00 -6.27
C VAL A 57 13.44 -22.94 -6.97
N PHE A 58 13.48 -22.68 -8.27
CA PHE A 58 14.71 -22.52 -9.04
C PHE A 58 15.58 -21.36 -8.54
N ALA A 59 14.99 -20.19 -8.24
CA ALA A 59 15.72 -19.05 -7.67
C ALA A 59 16.25 -19.32 -6.25
N MET A 60 15.48 -19.99 -5.40
CA MET A 60 15.96 -20.42 -4.08
C MET A 60 17.12 -21.41 -4.19
N ALA A 61 17.09 -22.31 -5.18
CA ALA A 61 18.15 -23.29 -5.43
C ALA A 61 19.42 -22.64 -6.01
N LEU A 62 19.28 -21.68 -6.93
CA LEU A 62 20.39 -20.96 -7.58
C LEU A 62 21.34 -20.28 -6.59
N ASN A 63 20.80 -19.66 -5.54
CA ASN A 63 21.56 -18.95 -4.51
C ASN A 63 21.71 -19.76 -3.21
N CYS A 64 21.41 -21.07 -3.22
CA CYS A 64 21.46 -21.88 -2.01
C CYS A 64 22.90 -22.06 -1.52
N GLU A 65 23.16 -21.77 -0.24
CA GLU A 65 24.49 -21.89 0.38
C GLU A 65 24.88 -23.35 0.67
N SER A 66 23.90 -24.25 0.82
CA SER A 66 24.14 -25.69 1.01
C SER A 66 24.38 -26.41 -0.33
N THR A 67 25.38 -27.27 -0.37
CA THR A 67 25.85 -27.99 -1.58
C THR A 67 24.97 -29.20 -1.95
N CYS A 68 23.64 -29.08 -1.81
CA CYS A 68 22.67 -30.13 -2.13
C CYS A 68 21.75 -29.72 -3.29
N ASP A 69 21.12 -30.70 -3.93
CA ASP A 69 20.39 -30.53 -5.19
C ASP A 69 19.02 -29.82 -5.05
N GLN A 70 18.75 -29.28 -3.86
CA GLN A 70 17.48 -28.69 -3.45
C GLN A 70 17.76 -27.47 -2.54
N PRO A 71 16.89 -26.43 -2.55
CA PRO A 71 17.04 -25.32 -1.62
C PRO A 71 16.84 -25.81 -0.18
N CYS A 72 17.68 -25.37 0.76
CA CYS A 72 17.52 -25.65 2.19
C CYS A 72 16.46 -24.77 2.87
N CYS A 73 15.91 -23.78 2.14
CA CYS A 73 14.84 -22.85 2.57
C CYS A 73 15.10 -22.09 3.89
N SER A 74 16.35 -22.06 4.35
CA SER A 74 16.76 -21.53 5.66
C SER A 74 18.05 -20.70 5.62
N CYS A 75 18.93 -20.91 4.64
CA CYS A 75 20.13 -20.07 4.47
C CYS A 75 19.79 -18.64 4.00
N LYS A 76 20.74 -17.71 4.14
CA LYS A 76 20.55 -16.30 3.75
C LYS A 76 20.32 -16.17 2.25
N GLY A 77 20.95 -17.01 1.43
CA GLY A 77 20.74 -17.10 -0.01
C GLY A 77 19.31 -17.49 -0.41
N CYS A 78 18.74 -18.56 0.17
CA CYS A 78 17.36 -18.98 -0.13
C CYS A 78 16.33 -17.93 0.29
N SER A 79 16.49 -17.34 1.49
CA SER A 79 15.58 -16.29 1.96
C SER A 79 15.70 -15.02 1.10
N ARG A 80 16.93 -14.56 0.81
CA ARG A 80 17.17 -13.44 -0.11
C ARG A 80 16.56 -13.67 -1.49
N SER A 81 16.67 -14.88 -2.08
CA SER A 81 16.02 -15.20 -3.36
C SER A 81 14.50 -14.98 -3.38
N LEU A 82 13.81 -15.12 -2.25
CA LEU A 82 12.37 -14.85 -2.17
C LEU A 82 12.06 -13.34 -2.08
N TYR A 83 12.98 -12.53 -1.55
CA TYR A 83 12.84 -11.07 -1.48
C TYR A 83 13.38 -10.34 -2.72
N THR A 84 14.37 -10.91 -3.41
CA THR A 84 14.95 -10.35 -4.65
C THR A 84 14.31 -10.90 -5.93
N MET A 85 13.35 -11.82 -5.81
CA MET A 85 12.52 -12.22 -6.94
C MET A 85 11.40 -11.21 -7.12
N GLU A 86 11.43 -10.49 -8.23
CA GLU A 86 10.29 -9.68 -8.66
C GLU A 86 9.44 -10.43 -9.70
N LEU A 87 8.12 -10.28 -9.58
CA LEU A 87 7.10 -10.83 -10.47
C LEU A 87 6.51 -9.70 -11.31
N CYS A 88 7.15 -9.43 -12.45
CA CYS A 88 6.71 -8.40 -13.38
C CYS A 88 5.55 -8.93 -14.25
N SER A 89 4.43 -8.21 -14.34
CA SER A 89 3.33 -8.53 -15.26
C SER A 89 3.46 -7.76 -16.57
N GLY A 90 3.58 -8.47 -17.70
CA GLY A 90 3.79 -7.88 -19.02
C GLY A 90 2.71 -6.90 -19.48
N TYR A 91 1.49 -6.97 -18.92
CA TYR A 91 0.36 -6.10 -19.27
C TYR A 91 0.54 -4.62 -18.89
N ARG A 92 1.46 -4.28 -17.97
CA ARG A 92 1.57 -2.91 -17.43
C ARG A 92 2.84 -2.21 -17.92
N THR A 93 2.65 -1.11 -18.66
CA THR A 93 3.72 -0.17 -19.05
C THR A 93 4.51 0.38 -17.85
N SER A 94 3.90 0.50 -16.67
CA SER A 94 4.62 0.85 -15.44
C SER A 94 5.62 -0.22 -14.97
N GLY A 95 5.32 -1.51 -15.21
CA GLY A 95 6.16 -2.62 -14.76
C GLY A 95 7.55 -2.62 -15.40
N PHE A 96 7.65 -2.15 -16.64
CA PHE A 96 8.94 -2.02 -17.33
C PHE A 96 9.74 -0.80 -16.86
N GLN A 97 9.07 0.33 -16.61
CA GLN A 97 9.68 1.47 -15.91
C GLN A 97 10.18 1.07 -14.52
N THR A 98 9.45 0.16 -13.85
CA THR A 98 9.85 -0.43 -12.56
C THR A 98 11.09 -1.30 -12.75
N MET A 99 11.13 -2.24 -13.72
CA MET A 99 12.34 -3.01 -14.05
C MET A 99 13.56 -2.10 -14.28
N LYS A 100 13.42 -1.04 -15.08
CA LYS A 100 14.50 -0.06 -15.33
C LYS A 100 14.98 0.60 -14.03
N THR A 101 14.05 1.05 -13.19
CA THR A 101 14.35 1.69 -11.90
C THR A 101 15.02 0.71 -10.93
N LEU A 102 14.52 -0.53 -10.84
CA LEU A 102 15.07 -1.59 -10.02
C LEU A 102 16.47 -1.97 -10.47
N LEU A 103 16.71 -2.09 -11.78
CA LEU A 103 18.02 -2.44 -12.35
C LEU A 103 19.03 -1.29 -12.21
N GLN A 104 18.57 -0.04 -12.20
CA GLN A 104 19.39 1.10 -11.79
C GLN A 104 19.69 1.06 -10.27
N ASN A 105 18.75 0.58 -9.46
CA ASN A 105 18.94 0.34 -8.02
C ASN A 105 19.68 -0.98 -7.70
N THR A 106 19.92 -1.89 -8.65
CA THR A 106 20.62 -3.18 -8.41
C THR A 106 22.14 -3.04 -8.32
N SER A 107 22.64 -1.91 -7.80
CA SER A 107 23.90 -1.89 -7.02
C SER A 107 23.93 -3.03 -5.99
N PHE A 108 22.76 -3.37 -5.41
CA PHE A 108 22.50 -4.58 -4.61
C PHE A 108 23.05 -5.90 -5.21
N ALA A 109 23.10 -6.04 -6.55
CA ALA A 109 23.54 -7.27 -7.23
C ALA A 109 25.06 -7.32 -7.51
N LYS A 110 25.78 -6.25 -7.19
CA LYS A 110 27.24 -6.13 -7.39
C LYS A 110 28.03 -6.40 -6.10
N THR A 111 27.41 -6.26 -4.93
CA THR A 111 28.07 -6.33 -3.61
C THR A 111 28.23 -7.74 -3.03
N ILE A 112 27.61 -8.77 -3.60
CA ILE A 112 27.74 -10.16 -3.14
C ILE A 112 28.31 -11.05 -4.26
N PRO A 113 29.61 -11.44 -4.20
CA PRO A 113 30.21 -12.35 -5.18
C PRO A 113 29.45 -13.68 -5.28
N GLY A 114 28.99 -14.03 -6.49
CA GLY A 114 28.34 -15.29 -6.81
C GLY A 114 26.81 -15.31 -6.71
N PHE A 115 26.17 -14.32 -6.07
CA PHE A 115 24.71 -14.22 -6.03
C PHE A 115 24.12 -13.88 -7.40
N LYS A 116 22.96 -14.47 -7.74
CA LYS A 116 22.23 -14.24 -8.99
C LYS A 116 20.84 -13.68 -8.69
N VAL A 117 20.53 -12.50 -9.24
CA VAL A 117 19.18 -11.94 -9.16
C VAL A 117 18.32 -12.59 -10.23
N VAL A 118 17.17 -13.12 -9.82
CA VAL A 118 16.23 -13.84 -10.70
C VAL A 118 14.98 -13.00 -10.90
N LEU A 119 14.80 -12.46 -12.09
CA LEU A 119 13.63 -11.65 -12.46
C LEU A 119 12.62 -12.52 -13.22
N VAL A 120 11.38 -12.57 -12.74
CA VAL A 120 10.32 -13.39 -13.34
C VAL A 120 9.32 -12.48 -14.03
N ILE A 121 9.12 -12.69 -15.34
CA ILE A 121 8.16 -11.90 -16.13
C ILE A 121 6.98 -12.77 -16.51
N GLU A 122 5.87 -12.60 -15.81
CA GLU A 122 4.59 -13.25 -16.11
C GLU A 122 3.87 -12.56 -17.27
N GLU A 123 3.35 -13.40 -18.17
CA GLU A 123 2.72 -13.00 -19.44
C GLU A 123 3.64 -12.13 -20.30
N CYS A 124 4.87 -12.60 -20.48
CA CYS A 124 5.91 -11.90 -21.26
C CYS A 124 5.49 -11.61 -22.72
N HIS A 125 4.53 -12.37 -23.28
CA HIS A 125 3.98 -12.11 -24.62
C HIS A 125 3.23 -10.76 -24.72
N MET A 126 2.87 -10.13 -23.59
CA MET A 126 2.24 -8.80 -23.54
C MET A 126 3.25 -7.64 -23.52
N LEU A 127 4.56 -7.90 -23.46
CA LEU A 127 5.60 -6.86 -23.47
C LEU A 127 5.59 -6.06 -24.78
N SER A 128 5.80 -4.74 -24.67
CA SER A 128 6.00 -3.86 -25.83
C SER A 128 7.34 -4.13 -26.54
N LEU A 129 7.47 -3.68 -27.78
CA LEU A 129 8.73 -3.79 -28.54
C LEU A 129 9.90 -3.09 -27.82
N GLU A 130 9.67 -1.89 -27.29
CA GLU A 130 10.63 -1.14 -26.48
C GLU A 130 11.10 -1.95 -25.24
N ALA A 131 10.18 -2.70 -24.62
CA ALA A 131 10.50 -3.54 -23.47
C ALA A 131 11.34 -4.78 -23.83
N TRP A 132 11.15 -5.34 -25.03
CA TRP A 132 12.01 -6.41 -25.54
C TRP A 132 13.43 -5.92 -25.87
N ASP A 133 13.57 -4.72 -26.42
CA ASP A 133 14.88 -4.15 -26.79
C ASP A 133 15.73 -3.79 -25.55
N GLU A 134 15.14 -3.20 -24.51
CA GLU A 134 15.89 -3.00 -23.25
C GLU A 134 16.19 -4.32 -22.54
N LEU A 135 15.28 -5.30 -22.55
CA LEU A 135 15.56 -6.63 -21.98
C LEU A 135 16.75 -7.29 -22.69
N MET A 136 16.84 -7.17 -24.02
CA MET A 136 18.01 -7.63 -24.79
C MET A 136 19.31 -6.94 -24.35
N SER A 137 19.29 -5.64 -24.04
CA SER A 137 20.47 -4.90 -23.55
C SER A 137 20.95 -5.34 -22.15
N LEU A 138 20.08 -6.01 -21.37
CA LEU A 138 20.35 -6.44 -20.00
C LEU A 138 20.87 -7.88 -19.91
N LEU A 139 20.78 -8.67 -20.99
CA LEU A 139 21.28 -10.06 -21.04
C LEU A 139 22.81 -10.17 -20.93
N ASP A 140 23.54 -9.10 -21.22
CA ASP A 140 25.01 -9.05 -21.12
C ASP A 140 25.51 -8.88 -19.67
N ALA A 141 24.60 -8.68 -18.69
CA ALA A 141 24.94 -8.54 -17.28
C ALA A 141 25.09 -9.90 -16.57
N SER A 142 26.33 -10.28 -16.26
CA SER A 142 26.72 -11.62 -15.77
C SER A 142 26.08 -12.12 -14.46
N ASN A 143 25.36 -11.29 -13.70
CA ASN A 143 24.68 -11.65 -12.44
C ASN A 143 23.13 -11.68 -12.53
N LEU A 144 22.55 -11.42 -13.70
CA LEU A 144 21.10 -11.51 -13.91
C LEU A 144 20.70 -12.86 -14.51
N VAL A 145 19.53 -13.37 -14.09
CA VAL A 145 18.85 -14.50 -14.70
C VAL A 145 17.38 -14.14 -14.91
N PHE A 146 16.93 -14.12 -16.15
CA PHE A 146 15.55 -13.81 -16.51
C PHE A 146 14.76 -15.11 -16.70
N VAL A 147 13.57 -15.19 -16.10
CA VAL A 147 12.61 -16.28 -16.30
C VAL A 147 11.32 -15.71 -16.88
N LEU A 148 11.17 -15.86 -18.19
CA LEU A 148 9.96 -15.47 -18.91
C LEU A 148 8.88 -16.55 -18.73
N ILE A 149 7.65 -16.15 -18.43
CA ILE A 149 6.49 -17.03 -18.27
C ILE A 149 5.39 -16.61 -19.25
N THR A 150 4.80 -17.57 -19.96
CA THR A 150 3.65 -17.33 -20.87
C THR A 150 2.66 -18.49 -20.83
N HIS A 151 1.37 -18.20 -21.02
CA HIS A 151 0.33 -19.19 -21.34
C HIS A 151 -0.01 -19.30 -22.83
N VAL A 152 0.41 -18.33 -23.63
CA VAL A 152 0.16 -18.25 -25.09
C VAL A 152 1.22 -19.03 -25.86
N ASP A 153 0.89 -19.41 -27.10
CA ASP A 153 1.84 -19.99 -28.06
C ASP A 153 3.12 -19.14 -28.21
N VAL A 154 4.24 -19.83 -28.44
CA VAL A 154 5.59 -19.26 -28.44
C VAL A 154 5.80 -18.31 -29.62
N SER A 155 4.98 -18.41 -30.67
CA SER A 155 4.99 -17.52 -31.85
C SER A 155 4.82 -16.02 -31.53
N ALA A 156 4.23 -15.68 -30.37
CA ALA A 156 4.05 -14.29 -29.93
C ALA A 156 5.35 -13.62 -29.39
N ILE A 157 6.45 -14.36 -29.23
CA ILE A 157 7.70 -13.86 -28.65
C ILE A 157 8.74 -13.57 -29.76
N PRO A 158 9.49 -12.45 -29.72
CA PRO A 158 10.48 -12.13 -30.75
C PRO A 158 11.51 -13.22 -31.02
N ALA A 159 11.82 -13.47 -32.29
CA ALA A 159 12.77 -14.50 -32.70
C ALA A 159 14.19 -14.30 -32.12
N SER A 160 14.60 -13.05 -31.88
CA SER A 160 15.84 -12.67 -31.19
C SER A 160 15.93 -13.30 -29.79
N ILE A 161 14.86 -13.15 -28.99
CA ILE A 161 14.70 -13.74 -27.66
C ILE A 161 14.62 -15.27 -27.75
N LEU A 162 13.82 -15.80 -28.69
CA LEU A 162 13.64 -17.24 -28.89
C LEU A 162 14.90 -17.98 -29.37
N SER A 163 15.90 -17.26 -29.87
CA SER A 163 17.23 -17.81 -30.21
C SER A 163 18.17 -17.94 -29.00
N ARG A 164 17.88 -17.20 -27.90
CA ARG A 164 18.75 -17.06 -26.72
C ARG A 164 18.19 -17.70 -25.44
N CYS A 165 16.91 -18.09 -25.41
CA CYS A 165 16.28 -18.65 -24.21
C CYS A 165 16.34 -20.20 -24.13
N HIS A 166 16.57 -20.73 -22.93
CA HIS A 166 16.32 -22.14 -22.64
C HIS A 166 14.82 -22.38 -22.42
N LYS A 167 14.20 -23.18 -23.29
CA LYS A 167 12.74 -23.37 -23.36
C LYS A 167 12.31 -24.60 -22.55
N PHE A 168 11.32 -24.43 -21.70
CA PHE A 168 10.71 -25.47 -20.89
C PHE A 168 9.20 -25.45 -21.08
N TYR A 169 8.66 -26.53 -21.66
CA TYR A 169 7.24 -26.73 -21.80
C TYR A 169 6.67 -27.40 -20.55
N PHE A 170 5.62 -26.81 -19.99
CA PHE A 170 4.86 -27.32 -18.85
C PHE A 170 3.58 -27.95 -19.38
N THR A 171 3.43 -29.27 -19.22
CA THR A 171 2.22 -29.99 -19.64
C THR A 171 1.06 -29.69 -18.68
N LYS A 172 -0.18 -29.95 -19.13
CA LYS A 172 -1.30 -30.13 -18.19
C LYS A 172 -0.94 -31.22 -17.18
N LEU A 173 -1.40 -31.07 -15.95
CA LEU A 173 -1.27 -32.09 -14.92
C LEU A 173 -2.34 -33.17 -15.15
N ASN A 174 -2.00 -34.42 -14.81
CA ASN A 174 -2.91 -35.56 -14.81
C ASN A 174 -3.78 -35.58 -13.55
N ASP A 175 -4.97 -36.16 -13.67
CA ASP A 175 -6.01 -36.10 -12.63
C ASP A 175 -5.58 -36.79 -11.32
N ASP A 176 -4.82 -37.88 -11.40
CA ASP A 176 -4.24 -38.58 -10.23
C ASP A 176 -3.28 -37.68 -9.43
N ASP A 177 -2.40 -36.96 -10.14
CA ASP A 177 -1.41 -36.04 -9.57
C ASP A 177 -2.09 -34.88 -8.80
N ILE A 178 -3.18 -34.33 -9.37
CA ILE A 178 -4.00 -33.31 -8.69
C ILE A 178 -4.74 -33.94 -7.50
N THR A 179 -5.33 -35.13 -7.67
CA THR A 179 -6.07 -35.84 -6.61
C THR A 179 -5.18 -36.11 -5.41
N GLU A 180 -3.94 -36.56 -5.60
CA GLU A 180 -2.99 -36.81 -4.51
C GLU A 180 -2.60 -35.51 -3.78
N LYS A 181 -2.33 -34.43 -4.51
CA LYS A 181 -2.01 -33.11 -3.94
C LYS A 181 -3.18 -32.53 -3.14
N LEU A 182 -4.39 -32.55 -3.68
CA LEU A 182 -5.58 -32.06 -2.97
C LEU A 182 -5.88 -32.92 -1.73
N SER A 183 -5.76 -34.25 -1.82
CA SER A 183 -5.98 -35.15 -0.68
C SER A 183 -5.06 -34.83 0.50
N LYS A 184 -3.79 -34.46 0.23
CA LYS A 184 -2.85 -34.00 1.27
C LYS A 184 -3.28 -32.67 1.89
N VAL A 185 -3.72 -31.70 1.08
CA VAL A 185 -4.22 -30.38 1.53
C VAL A 185 -5.48 -30.53 2.41
N ILE A 186 -6.44 -31.34 1.98
CA ILE A 186 -7.68 -31.63 2.70
C ILE A 186 -7.37 -32.22 4.08
N ALA A 187 -6.46 -33.18 4.15
CA ALA A 187 -6.03 -33.79 5.40
C ALA A 187 -5.32 -32.81 6.36
N SER A 188 -4.54 -31.84 5.84
CA SER A 188 -3.85 -30.84 6.67
C SER A 188 -4.71 -29.64 7.09
N GLU A 189 -5.83 -29.36 6.40
CA GLU A 189 -6.87 -28.45 6.90
C GLU A 189 -7.89 -29.14 7.84
N GLY A 190 -7.90 -30.47 7.91
CA GLY A 190 -8.90 -31.23 8.66
C GLY A 190 -10.29 -31.25 8.02
N MET A 191 -10.37 -31.03 6.70
CA MET A 191 -11.62 -31.09 5.94
C MET A 191 -12.03 -32.54 5.60
N VAL A 192 -13.33 -32.76 5.44
CA VAL A 192 -13.92 -34.02 4.98
C VAL A 192 -14.63 -33.75 3.65
N ILE A 193 -14.21 -34.41 2.57
CA ILE A 193 -14.85 -34.28 1.25
C ILE A 193 -15.35 -35.64 0.77
N GLU A 194 -16.48 -35.64 0.05
CA GLU A 194 -16.95 -36.85 -0.65
C GLU A 194 -16.04 -37.21 -1.83
N LYS A 195 -15.90 -38.51 -2.12
CA LYS A 195 -15.02 -38.99 -3.20
C LYS A 195 -15.44 -38.47 -4.59
N GLU A 196 -16.75 -38.35 -4.83
CA GLU A 196 -17.28 -37.85 -6.10
C GLU A 196 -17.20 -36.31 -6.18
N ALA A 197 -17.38 -35.60 -5.05
CA ALA A 197 -17.10 -34.17 -4.94
C ALA A 197 -15.63 -33.85 -5.33
N LEU A 198 -14.65 -34.60 -4.81
CA LEU A 198 -13.24 -34.42 -5.17
C LEU A 198 -12.97 -34.66 -6.67
N LYS A 199 -13.53 -35.72 -7.26
CA LYS A 199 -13.43 -35.97 -8.71
C LYS A 199 -13.97 -34.81 -9.54
N LEU A 200 -15.11 -34.22 -9.15
CA LEU A 200 -15.72 -33.09 -9.87
C LEU A 200 -14.82 -31.85 -9.86
N ILE A 201 -14.15 -31.56 -8.73
CA ILE A 201 -13.16 -30.47 -8.64
C ILE A 201 -12.00 -30.72 -9.62
N VAL A 202 -11.44 -31.94 -9.62
CA VAL A 202 -10.32 -32.33 -10.48
C VAL A 202 -10.72 -32.24 -11.96
N ALA A 203 -11.85 -32.84 -12.36
CA ALA A 203 -12.36 -32.80 -13.73
C ALA A 203 -12.64 -31.36 -14.22
N LYS A 204 -13.26 -30.50 -13.38
CA LYS A 204 -13.47 -29.08 -13.71
C LYS A 204 -12.16 -28.31 -13.88
N SER A 205 -11.12 -28.67 -13.12
CA SER A 205 -9.80 -28.01 -13.21
C SER A 205 -9.07 -28.25 -14.54
N GLN A 206 -9.46 -29.29 -15.30
CA GLN A 206 -8.88 -29.66 -16.59
C GLN A 206 -7.33 -29.68 -16.59
N GLY A 207 -6.70 -30.19 -15.54
CA GLY A 207 -5.23 -30.26 -15.41
C GLY A 207 -4.54 -28.99 -14.86
N SER A 208 -5.32 -28.05 -14.29
CA SER A 208 -4.85 -26.83 -13.63
C SER A 208 -4.95 -26.95 -12.11
N LEU A 209 -3.85 -27.28 -11.43
CA LEU A 209 -3.85 -27.41 -9.96
C LEU A 209 -4.28 -26.11 -9.26
N ARG A 210 -3.94 -24.94 -9.81
CA ARG A 210 -4.34 -23.64 -9.25
C ARG A 210 -5.86 -23.49 -9.22
N ASP A 211 -6.56 -23.91 -10.27
CA ASP A 211 -8.01 -23.78 -10.32
C ASP A 211 -8.70 -24.84 -9.46
N ALA A 212 -8.11 -26.03 -9.34
CA ALA A 212 -8.53 -27.05 -8.39
C ALA A 212 -8.38 -26.58 -6.91
N GLU A 213 -7.26 -25.94 -6.58
CA GLU A 213 -7.02 -25.31 -5.27
C GLU A 213 -8.00 -24.15 -5.02
N ASN A 214 -8.25 -23.27 -6.02
CA ASN A 214 -9.21 -22.16 -5.89
C ASN A 214 -10.65 -22.65 -5.61
N ILE A 215 -11.10 -23.71 -6.30
CA ILE A 215 -12.44 -24.29 -6.07
C ILE A 215 -12.52 -24.89 -4.66
N LEU A 216 -11.48 -25.60 -4.20
CA LEU A 216 -11.43 -26.15 -2.84
C LEU A 216 -11.45 -25.04 -1.77
N ASP A 217 -10.70 -23.96 -1.99
CA ASP A 217 -10.62 -22.78 -1.10
C ASP A 217 -11.99 -22.08 -0.95
N GLN A 218 -12.77 -22.00 -2.04
CA GLN A 218 -14.15 -21.51 -2.01
C GLN A 218 -15.12 -22.44 -1.28
N LEU A 219 -14.98 -23.76 -1.43
CA LEU A 219 -15.81 -24.75 -0.74
C LEU A 219 -15.52 -24.81 0.76
N ALA A 220 -14.27 -24.60 1.18
CA ALA A 220 -13.86 -24.54 2.58
C ALA A 220 -14.59 -23.44 3.38
N LEU A 221 -15.06 -22.38 2.71
CA LEU A 221 -15.87 -21.30 3.33
C LEU A 221 -17.28 -21.75 3.72
N LEU A 222 -17.79 -22.86 3.16
CA LEU A 222 -19.12 -23.39 3.48
C LEU A 222 -19.11 -24.25 4.75
N GLY A 223 -17.95 -24.82 5.12
CA GLY A 223 -17.78 -25.61 6.34
C GLY A 223 -16.72 -26.72 6.20
N PRO A 224 -16.48 -27.48 7.28
CA PRO A 224 -15.48 -28.56 7.30
C PRO A 224 -15.90 -29.82 6.51
N THR A 225 -17.16 -29.91 6.07
CA THR A 225 -17.73 -31.04 5.33
C THR A 225 -18.20 -30.58 3.96
N ILE A 226 -17.56 -31.09 2.89
CA ILE A 226 -17.84 -30.72 1.50
C ILE A 226 -18.55 -31.88 0.80
N ASP A 227 -19.81 -31.65 0.43
CA ASP A 227 -20.67 -32.63 -0.24
C ASP A 227 -20.71 -32.41 -1.77
N THR A 228 -21.16 -33.44 -2.49
CA THR A 228 -21.26 -33.41 -3.96
C THR A 228 -22.27 -32.36 -4.45
N SER A 229 -23.24 -31.95 -3.64
CA SER A 229 -24.22 -30.91 -3.98
C SER A 229 -23.56 -29.53 -4.03
N SER A 230 -22.79 -29.15 -2.99
CA SER A 230 -22.11 -27.86 -2.92
C SER A 230 -21.11 -27.67 -4.06
N VAL A 231 -20.38 -28.75 -4.43
CA VAL A 231 -19.48 -28.70 -5.61
C VAL A 231 -20.25 -28.46 -6.89
N LYS A 232 -21.37 -29.16 -7.14
CA LYS A 232 -22.18 -28.96 -8.35
C LYS A 232 -22.73 -27.54 -8.47
N GLN A 233 -23.22 -26.98 -7.36
CA GLN A 233 -23.71 -25.60 -7.31
C GLN A 233 -22.59 -24.59 -7.59
N LEU A 234 -21.45 -24.67 -6.89
CA LEU A 234 -20.33 -23.75 -7.08
C LEU A 234 -19.72 -23.83 -8.50
N VAL A 235 -19.68 -25.03 -9.07
CA VAL A 235 -19.05 -25.30 -10.38
C VAL A 235 -19.97 -24.98 -11.57
N GLY A 236 -21.26 -24.68 -11.33
CA GLY A 236 -22.25 -24.40 -12.37
C GLY A 236 -22.64 -25.66 -13.17
N LEU A 237 -22.80 -26.80 -12.48
CA LEU A 237 -23.26 -28.05 -13.10
C LEU A 237 -24.75 -28.25 -12.85
N ILE A 238 -25.52 -28.43 -13.92
CA ILE A 238 -26.95 -28.72 -13.84
C ILE A 238 -27.15 -30.22 -13.58
N PRO A 239 -28.06 -30.63 -12.68
CA PRO A 239 -28.43 -32.03 -12.53
C PRO A 239 -28.86 -32.67 -13.86
N GLN A 240 -28.34 -33.86 -14.15
CA GLN A 240 -28.64 -34.59 -15.40
C GLN A 240 -30.16 -34.81 -15.60
N SER A 241 -30.93 -34.95 -14.51
CA SER A 241 -32.39 -34.99 -14.55
C SER A 241 -33.02 -33.73 -15.15
N GLU A 242 -32.56 -32.53 -14.77
CA GLU A 242 -33.11 -31.27 -15.28
C GLU A 242 -32.71 -31.03 -16.75
N LEU A 243 -31.55 -31.53 -17.17
CA LEU A 243 -31.14 -31.54 -18.58
C LEU A 243 -31.98 -32.53 -19.41
N LEU A 244 -32.31 -33.70 -18.86
CA LEU A 244 -33.20 -34.68 -19.49
C LEU A 244 -34.64 -34.17 -19.58
N ASP A 245 -35.16 -33.55 -18.52
CA ASP A 245 -36.48 -32.90 -18.49
C ASP A 245 -36.55 -31.77 -19.54
N LEU A 246 -35.48 -30.97 -19.65
CA LEU A 246 -35.38 -29.92 -20.67
C LEU A 246 -35.35 -30.50 -22.09
N LEU A 247 -34.60 -31.57 -22.34
CA LEU A 247 -34.62 -32.28 -23.62
C LEU A 247 -36.03 -32.82 -23.94
N ALA A 248 -36.70 -33.42 -22.96
CA ALA A 248 -38.06 -33.92 -23.12
C ALA A 248 -39.08 -32.81 -23.43
N MET A 249 -38.98 -31.63 -22.79
CA MET A 249 -39.82 -30.46 -23.08
C MET A 249 -39.53 -29.85 -24.45
N THR A 250 -38.25 -29.77 -24.83
CA THR A 250 -37.83 -29.29 -26.15
C THR A 250 -38.39 -30.20 -27.26
N VAL A 251 -38.38 -31.52 -27.03
CA VAL A 251 -38.91 -32.52 -27.97
C VAL A 251 -40.43 -32.62 -27.93
N SER A 252 -41.07 -32.31 -26.79
CA SER A 252 -42.53 -32.16 -26.70
C SER A 252 -43.05 -30.91 -27.45
N GLY A 253 -42.16 -29.99 -27.83
CA GLY A 253 -42.49 -28.79 -28.60
C GLY A 253 -43.24 -27.73 -27.79
N ASP A 254 -43.19 -27.81 -26.46
CA ASP A 254 -43.72 -26.78 -25.58
C ASP A 254 -42.73 -25.60 -25.51
N THR A 255 -42.76 -24.74 -26.52
CA THR A 255 -41.87 -23.58 -26.65
C THR A 255 -41.95 -22.65 -25.42
N LEU A 256 -43.14 -22.51 -24.81
CA LEU A 256 -43.32 -21.62 -23.65
C LEU A 256 -42.65 -22.18 -22.39
N ASN A 257 -42.89 -23.44 -22.03
CA ASN A 257 -42.25 -24.04 -20.86
C ASN A 257 -40.76 -24.34 -21.10
N THR A 258 -40.36 -24.65 -22.34
CA THR A 258 -38.94 -24.78 -22.72
C THR A 258 -38.19 -23.47 -22.48
N ILE A 259 -38.66 -22.34 -23.06
CA ILE A 259 -38.01 -21.03 -22.86
C ILE A 259 -38.05 -20.60 -21.39
N LYS A 260 -39.16 -20.88 -20.67
CA LYS A 260 -39.27 -20.57 -19.24
C LYS A 260 -38.24 -21.34 -18.42
N ASN A 261 -38.02 -22.63 -18.69
CA ASN A 261 -37.06 -23.44 -17.95
C ASN A 261 -35.60 -23.17 -18.37
N VAL A 262 -35.31 -22.89 -19.65
CA VAL A 262 -33.98 -22.37 -20.05
C VAL A 262 -33.68 -21.07 -19.29
N LYS A 263 -34.61 -20.10 -19.30
CA LYS A 263 -34.42 -18.84 -18.54
C LYS A 263 -34.25 -19.08 -17.04
N LYS A 264 -35.05 -19.97 -16.44
CA LYS A 264 -34.96 -20.34 -15.03
C LYS A 264 -33.57 -20.88 -14.69
N LEU A 265 -33.11 -21.93 -15.40
CA LEU A 265 -31.81 -22.55 -15.18
C LEU A 265 -30.64 -21.57 -15.38
N MET A 266 -30.73 -20.70 -16.39
CA MET A 266 -29.71 -19.66 -16.64
C MET A 266 -29.72 -18.52 -15.61
N SER A 267 -30.83 -18.29 -14.88
CA SER A 267 -30.92 -17.23 -13.88
C SER A 267 -30.71 -17.71 -12.43
N GLU A 268 -31.07 -18.96 -12.12
CA GLU A 268 -31.01 -19.50 -10.76
C GLU A 268 -29.72 -20.28 -10.46
N CYS A 269 -29.08 -20.91 -11.45
CA CYS A 269 -28.00 -21.87 -11.22
C CYS A 269 -26.57 -21.36 -11.51
N VAL A 270 -26.40 -20.06 -11.81
CA VAL A 270 -25.09 -19.40 -12.06
C VAL A 270 -24.23 -20.13 -13.13
N VAL A 271 -24.88 -20.66 -14.17
CA VAL A 271 -24.21 -21.46 -15.22
C VAL A 271 -23.77 -20.57 -16.38
N GLU A 272 -22.49 -20.65 -16.76
CA GLU A 272 -22.01 -20.01 -17.98
C GLU A 272 -22.72 -20.57 -19.23
N PRO A 273 -23.19 -19.71 -20.17
CA PRO A 273 -23.85 -20.14 -21.42
C PRO A 273 -23.11 -21.25 -22.18
N ALA A 274 -21.77 -21.18 -22.25
CA ALA A 274 -20.96 -22.21 -22.90
C ALA A 274 -20.96 -23.54 -22.13
N SER A 275 -20.86 -23.49 -20.80
CA SER A 275 -20.85 -24.71 -19.95
C SER A 275 -22.19 -25.45 -19.99
N PHE A 276 -23.31 -24.71 -20.10
CA PHE A 276 -24.63 -25.28 -20.32
C PHE A 276 -24.72 -26.04 -21.65
N VAL A 277 -24.30 -25.42 -22.76
CA VAL A 277 -24.30 -26.05 -24.09
C VAL A 277 -23.40 -27.28 -24.12
N SER A 278 -22.20 -27.23 -23.52
CA SER A 278 -21.32 -28.41 -23.44
C SER A 278 -21.89 -29.55 -22.59
N GLN A 279 -22.54 -29.26 -21.45
CA GLN A 279 -23.21 -30.29 -20.65
C GLN A 279 -24.33 -30.99 -21.44
N LEU A 280 -25.14 -30.21 -22.16
CA LEU A 280 -26.22 -30.71 -22.99
C LEU A 280 -25.71 -31.51 -24.21
N ALA A 281 -24.65 -31.03 -24.87
CA ALA A 281 -24.02 -31.72 -25.99
C ALA A 281 -23.36 -33.04 -25.58
N ASN A 282 -22.72 -33.10 -24.40
CA ASN A 282 -22.18 -34.34 -23.85
C ASN A 282 -23.29 -35.34 -23.52
N LEU A 283 -24.37 -34.91 -22.86
CA LEU A 283 -25.52 -35.76 -22.56
C LEU A 283 -26.16 -36.33 -23.83
N ILE A 284 -26.32 -35.52 -24.89
CA ILE A 284 -26.77 -36.00 -26.20
C ILE A 284 -25.78 -36.99 -26.80
N THR A 285 -24.47 -36.77 -26.65
CA THR A 285 -23.43 -37.66 -27.18
C THR A 285 -23.39 -39.01 -26.46
N GLU A 286 -23.61 -39.03 -25.14
CA GLU A 286 -23.80 -40.25 -24.34
C GLU A 286 -25.04 -41.02 -24.82
N LEU A 287 -26.20 -40.36 -24.93
CA LEU A 287 -27.44 -40.94 -25.47
C LEU A 287 -27.36 -41.39 -26.94
N LEU A 288 -26.35 -40.93 -27.69
CA LEU A 288 -26.05 -41.40 -29.05
C LEU A 288 -25.07 -42.58 -29.07
N SER A 289 -24.29 -42.77 -28.00
CA SER A 289 -23.19 -43.72 -27.90
C SER A 289 -23.57 -45.00 -27.15
N GLU A 290 -24.54 -44.96 -26.23
CA GLU A 290 -25.12 -46.16 -25.63
C GLU A 290 -26.11 -46.85 -26.58
N ASP A 291 -26.01 -48.18 -26.72
CA ASP A 291 -27.07 -49.00 -27.31
C ASP A 291 -28.19 -49.19 -26.26
N LEU A 292 -29.31 -48.48 -26.48
CA LEU A 292 -30.43 -48.34 -25.53
C LEU A 292 -30.85 -49.68 -24.90
N SER A 293 -30.47 -49.86 -23.63
CA SER A 293 -30.74 -51.10 -22.89
C SER A 293 -30.97 -50.92 -21.39
N TYR A 294 -31.27 -49.70 -20.91
CA TYR A 294 -31.90 -49.49 -19.61
C TYR A 294 -33.05 -48.47 -19.65
N SER A 295 -34.07 -48.68 -18.82
CA SER A 295 -35.39 -48.08 -18.96
C SER A 295 -35.73 -47.02 -17.90
N LEU A 296 -36.01 -45.80 -18.36
CA LEU A 296 -36.83 -44.81 -17.64
C LEU A 296 -37.83 -44.16 -18.61
N HIS A 297 -39.06 -43.93 -18.14
CA HIS A 297 -40.20 -43.57 -19.00
C HIS A 297 -40.31 -42.07 -19.29
N THR A 298 -39.78 -41.61 -20.43
CA THR A 298 -40.26 -40.40 -21.15
C THR A 298 -39.93 -40.47 -22.64
N ASN A 299 -40.60 -39.64 -23.46
CA ASN A 299 -40.44 -39.62 -24.92
C ASN A 299 -39.05 -39.10 -25.35
N LEU A 300 -38.06 -39.99 -25.50
CA LEU A 300 -36.79 -39.65 -26.14
C LEU A 300 -36.97 -39.39 -27.65
N PRO A 301 -36.30 -38.37 -28.22
CA PRO A 301 -36.28 -38.12 -29.66
C PRO A 301 -35.53 -39.21 -30.44
N SER A 302 -35.84 -39.36 -31.72
CA SER A 302 -35.13 -40.32 -32.60
C SER A 302 -33.65 -39.94 -32.78
N LYS A 303 -32.80 -40.95 -33.03
CA LYS A 303 -31.33 -40.78 -33.19
C LYS A 303 -30.97 -39.69 -34.22
N THR A 304 -31.73 -39.61 -35.32
CA THR A 304 -31.60 -38.55 -36.35
C THR A 304 -31.86 -37.13 -35.81
N LYS A 305 -32.85 -36.96 -34.92
CA LYS A 305 -33.14 -35.66 -34.28
C LYS A 305 -32.07 -35.29 -33.25
N LEU A 306 -31.59 -36.24 -32.45
CA LEU A 306 -30.47 -36.01 -31.52
C LEU A 306 -29.22 -35.51 -32.25
N CYS A 307 -28.83 -36.15 -33.37
CA CYS A 307 -27.70 -35.68 -34.18
C CYS A 307 -27.91 -34.27 -34.74
N HIS A 308 -29.14 -33.87 -35.07
CA HIS A 308 -29.42 -32.53 -35.59
C HIS A 308 -29.41 -31.46 -34.48
N ILE A 309 -29.96 -31.79 -33.30
CA ILE A 309 -29.89 -30.94 -32.09
C ILE A 309 -28.42 -30.74 -31.68
N LEU A 310 -27.64 -31.82 -31.64
CA LEU A 310 -26.20 -31.75 -31.36
C LEU A 310 -25.49 -30.83 -32.35
N LYS A 311 -25.82 -30.90 -33.64
CA LYS A 311 -25.24 -30.02 -34.65
C LYS A 311 -25.57 -28.54 -34.41
N LEU A 312 -26.84 -28.20 -34.15
CA LEU A 312 -27.25 -26.81 -33.84
C LEU A 312 -26.57 -26.26 -32.58
N LEU A 313 -26.39 -27.10 -31.55
CA LEU A 313 -25.67 -26.76 -30.31
C LEU A 313 -24.15 -26.58 -30.53
N VAL A 314 -23.56 -27.25 -31.53
CA VAL A 314 -22.15 -27.08 -31.91
C VAL A 314 -21.95 -25.88 -32.84
N ASP A 315 -22.91 -25.59 -33.73
CA ASP A 315 -22.86 -24.44 -34.65
C ASP A 315 -23.15 -23.10 -33.93
N THR A 316 -23.76 -23.12 -32.73
CA THR A 316 -23.97 -21.92 -31.89
C THR A 316 -22.68 -21.46 -31.21
N LYS A 317 -21.90 -20.64 -31.94
CA LYS A 317 -20.70 -19.97 -31.41
C LYS A 317 -21.02 -19.15 -30.15
N SER A 318 -20.43 -19.57 -29.03
CA SER A 318 -20.79 -19.14 -27.67
C SER A 318 -20.39 -17.71 -27.35
N SER A 319 -21.33 -16.90 -26.85
CA SER A 319 -21.06 -15.65 -26.10
C SER A 319 -22.30 -15.09 -25.37
N SER A 320 -23.52 -15.25 -25.91
CA SER A 320 -24.73 -14.61 -25.37
C SER A 320 -25.81 -15.63 -24.97
N SER A 321 -26.64 -15.25 -24.00
CA SER A 321 -27.84 -16.02 -23.60
C SER A 321 -28.98 -15.94 -24.63
N VAL A 322 -28.91 -14.98 -25.56
CA VAL A 322 -29.92 -14.80 -26.63
C VAL A 322 -29.79 -15.92 -27.65
N ASN A 323 -28.57 -16.18 -28.14
CA ASN A 323 -28.29 -17.20 -29.16
C ASN A 323 -28.73 -18.61 -28.72
N ILE A 324 -28.69 -18.91 -27.42
CA ILE A 324 -29.16 -20.20 -26.86
C ILE A 324 -30.69 -20.27 -26.92
N ILE A 325 -31.39 -19.20 -26.54
CA ILE A 325 -32.86 -19.15 -26.61
C ILE A 325 -33.33 -19.24 -28.06
N GLU A 326 -32.60 -18.64 -29.01
CA GLU A 326 -32.83 -18.79 -30.46
C GLU A 326 -32.64 -20.23 -30.93
N ALA A 327 -31.55 -20.91 -30.55
CA ALA A 327 -31.36 -22.32 -30.89
C ALA A 327 -32.49 -23.23 -30.36
N PHE A 328 -32.95 -23.01 -29.12
CA PHE A 328 -34.08 -23.77 -28.57
C PHE A 328 -35.43 -23.40 -29.22
N LEU A 329 -35.60 -22.15 -29.68
CA LEU A 329 -36.73 -21.75 -30.52
C LEU A 329 -36.73 -22.51 -31.85
N ASP A 330 -35.60 -22.53 -32.56
CA ASP A 330 -35.43 -23.27 -33.81
C ASP A 330 -35.74 -24.75 -33.61
N ILE A 331 -35.15 -25.40 -32.60
CA ILE A 331 -35.38 -26.83 -32.31
C ILE A 331 -36.86 -27.11 -31.98
N THR A 332 -37.54 -26.26 -31.20
CA THR A 332 -38.98 -26.47 -30.92
C THR A 332 -39.86 -26.22 -32.15
N SER A 333 -39.46 -25.31 -33.05
CA SER A 333 -40.18 -25.04 -34.32
C SER A 333 -40.17 -26.23 -35.29
N MET A 334 -39.16 -27.10 -35.24
CA MET A 334 -38.99 -28.28 -36.11
C MET A 334 -40.07 -29.38 -35.95
N LYS A 335 -41.14 -29.13 -35.18
CA LYS A 335 -42.39 -29.90 -35.27
C LYS A 335 -43.25 -29.53 -36.47
N ALA A 336 -43.08 -28.36 -37.08
CA ALA A 336 -44.01 -27.84 -38.10
C ALA A 336 -43.65 -28.25 -39.55
N SER A 337 -42.40 -28.59 -39.84
CA SER A 337 -41.88 -28.73 -41.21
C SER A 337 -41.62 -30.19 -41.60
N SER A 338 -42.70 -30.94 -41.88
CA SER A 338 -42.63 -32.28 -42.48
C SER A 338 -42.99 -32.27 -43.97
N THR A 339 -42.12 -31.72 -44.82
CA THR A 339 -42.09 -31.96 -46.28
C THR A 339 -40.76 -31.53 -46.90
N ASP A 340 -40.51 -32.10 -48.08
CA ASP A 340 -39.32 -31.98 -48.92
C ASP A 340 -38.88 -30.56 -49.29
N ILE A 341 -37.57 -30.38 -49.54
CA ILE A 341 -37.01 -29.20 -50.21
C ILE A 341 -36.09 -29.66 -51.35
N THR A 342 -36.49 -29.33 -52.58
CA THR A 342 -35.64 -29.41 -53.77
C THR A 342 -35.25 -28.01 -54.27
N THR A 343 -33.99 -27.86 -54.66
CA THR A 343 -33.46 -26.86 -55.63
C THR A 343 -33.67 -25.36 -55.39
N GLN A 344 -32.52 -24.70 -55.15
CA GLN A 344 -32.07 -23.42 -55.73
C GLN A 344 -32.58 -22.04 -55.22
N HIS A 345 -31.57 -21.30 -54.76
CA HIS A 345 -31.26 -19.88 -54.99
C HIS A 345 -31.93 -18.71 -54.22
N ASP A 346 -30.99 -17.91 -53.70
CA ASP A 346 -30.95 -16.46 -53.53
C ASP A 346 -31.65 -15.72 -52.38
N SER A 347 -30.85 -14.81 -51.83
CA SER A 347 -31.17 -13.62 -51.03
C SER A 347 -32.20 -13.71 -49.90
N ASP A 348 -31.73 -13.51 -48.65
CA ASP A 348 -32.03 -12.22 -48.03
C ASP A 348 -30.96 -11.78 -46.99
N ALA A 349 -30.93 -10.49 -46.66
CA ALA A 349 -29.87 -9.86 -45.88
C ALA A 349 -30.17 -9.79 -44.37
N LYS A 350 -29.27 -10.31 -43.53
CA LYS A 350 -29.34 -10.11 -42.07
C LYS A 350 -29.07 -8.64 -41.70
N ARG A 351 -30.06 -7.97 -41.10
CA ARG A 351 -29.85 -6.72 -40.35
C ARG A 351 -29.10 -7.05 -39.04
N GLY A 352 -27.89 -6.52 -38.89
CA GLY A 352 -27.12 -6.59 -37.64
C GLY A 352 -27.69 -5.69 -36.54
N SER A 353 -27.28 -5.92 -35.29
CA SER A 353 -27.64 -5.07 -34.15
C SER A 353 -26.76 -3.81 -34.08
N LEU A 354 -27.15 -2.83 -33.26
CA LEU A 354 -26.36 -1.59 -33.11
C LEU A 354 -24.93 -1.83 -32.60
N SER A 355 -24.70 -2.81 -31.74
CA SER A 355 -23.34 -3.14 -31.26
C SER A 355 -22.46 -3.74 -32.35
N ASP A 356 -23.03 -4.53 -33.27
CA ASP A 356 -22.29 -5.12 -34.39
C ASP A 356 -21.82 -4.03 -35.36
N MET A 357 -22.67 -3.01 -35.57
CA MET A 357 -22.39 -1.83 -36.39
C MET A 357 -21.26 -0.97 -35.82
N GLU A 358 -21.20 -0.74 -34.50
CA GLU A 358 -20.10 0.02 -33.88
C GLU A 358 -18.76 -0.72 -33.93
N GLN A 359 -18.78 -2.05 -33.77
CA GLN A 359 -17.58 -2.87 -33.91
C GLN A 359 -17.09 -2.90 -35.37
N LEU A 360 -17.98 -3.16 -36.33
CA LEU A 360 -17.68 -3.07 -37.77
C LEU A 360 -17.13 -1.69 -38.17
N TRP A 361 -17.74 -0.60 -37.69
CA TRP A 361 -17.25 0.76 -37.97
C TRP A 361 -15.87 0.99 -37.37
N THR A 362 -15.62 0.51 -36.15
CA THR A 362 -14.31 0.58 -35.50
C THR A 362 -13.22 -0.16 -36.30
N ASP A 363 -13.55 -1.32 -36.88
CA ASP A 363 -12.60 -2.10 -37.68
C ASP A 363 -12.38 -1.53 -39.09
N VAL A 364 -13.43 -1.00 -39.75
CA VAL A 364 -13.29 -0.22 -41.00
C VAL A 364 -12.41 1.02 -40.78
N LEU A 365 -12.56 1.73 -39.65
CA LEU A 365 -11.74 2.90 -39.34
C LEU A 365 -10.25 2.56 -39.16
N LYS A 366 -9.91 1.37 -38.62
CA LYS A 366 -8.50 0.92 -38.48
C LYS A 366 -7.78 0.79 -39.83
N GLY A 367 -8.51 0.46 -40.91
CA GLY A 367 -7.94 0.37 -42.26
C GLY A 367 -7.60 1.73 -42.90
N ILE A 368 -8.00 2.86 -42.29
CA ILE A 368 -7.79 4.19 -42.88
C ILE A 368 -6.38 4.71 -42.54
N HIS A 369 -5.44 4.55 -43.48
CA HIS A 369 -4.06 5.04 -43.35
C HIS A 369 -3.92 6.58 -43.16
N SER A 370 -4.94 7.37 -43.53
CA SER A 370 -4.95 8.83 -43.30
C SER A 370 -5.35 9.15 -41.86
N SER A 371 -4.38 9.48 -41.02
CA SER A 371 -4.59 9.83 -39.61
C SER A 371 -5.55 11.02 -39.42
N ARG A 372 -5.57 11.99 -40.34
CA ARG A 372 -6.52 13.11 -40.34
C ARG A 372 -7.95 12.64 -40.66
N THR A 373 -8.11 11.76 -41.64
CA THR A 373 -9.42 11.20 -42.03
C THR A 373 -9.97 10.28 -40.93
N HIS A 374 -9.15 9.38 -40.41
CA HIS A 374 -9.50 8.51 -39.28
C HIS A 374 -9.93 9.33 -38.05
N LYS A 375 -9.21 10.41 -37.70
CA LYS A 375 -9.53 11.25 -36.54
C LYS A 375 -10.80 12.10 -36.74
N PHE A 376 -11.14 12.46 -37.98
CA PHE A 376 -12.39 13.13 -38.33
C PHE A 376 -13.57 12.15 -38.23
N LEU A 377 -13.55 11.05 -38.98
CA LEU A 377 -14.66 10.09 -39.03
C LEU A 377 -14.95 9.48 -37.65
N ARG A 378 -13.91 9.07 -36.88
CA ARG A 378 -14.08 8.52 -35.52
C ARG A 378 -14.68 9.49 -34.51
N ARG A 379 -14.71 10.80 -34.79
CA ARG A 379 -15.25 11.82 -33.87
C ARG A 379 -16.61 12.35 -34.30
N GLN A 380 -16.81 12.56 -35.61
CA GLN A 380 -17.96 13.32 -36.12
C GLN A 380 -19.00 12.47 -36.88
N ALA A 381 -18.66 11.22 -37.27
CA ALA A 381 -19.49 10.39 -38.13
C ALA A 381 -19.87 9.05 -37.48
N LYS A 382 -21.17 8.76 -37.42
CA LYS A 382 -21.72 7.43 -37.10
C LYS A 382 -21.99 6.65 -38.39
N LEU A 383 -21.87 5.33 -38.35
CA LEU A 383 -22.28 4.45 -39.43
C LEU A 383 -23.79 4.17 -39.32
N ALA A 384 -24.56 4.61 -40.32
CA ALA A 384 -26.01 4.40 -40.37
C ALA A 384 -26.36 3.14 -41.19
N SER A 385 -25.64 2.86 -42.27
CA SER A 385 -25.70 1.58 -42.98
C SER A 385 -24.40 1.30 -43.75
N LEU A 386 -24.14 0.01 -43.97
CA LEU A 386 -23.05 -0.52 -44.78
C LEU A 386 -23.60 -1.71 -45.57
N SER A 387 -23.52 -1.64 -46.91
CA SER A 387 -23.82 -2.78 -47.79
C SER A 387 -22.62 -3.05 -48.67
N ILE A 388 -22.12 -4.28 -48.65
CA ILE A 388 -20.96 -4.72 -49.44
C ILE A 388 -21.43 -5.76 -50.44
N SER A 389 -21.06 -5.58 -51.70
CA SER A 389 -21.16 -6.56 -52.78
C SER A 389 -19.76 -6.97 -53.23
N GLU A 390 -19.65 -8.04 -54.02
CA GLU A 390 -18.36 -8.56 -54.52
C GLU A 390 -17.54 -7.54 -55.32
N THR A 391 -18.18 -6.49 -55.86
CA THR A 391 -17.52 -5.50 -56.74
C THR A 391 -17.60 -4.05 -56.25
N SER A 392 -18.42 -3.75 -55.24
CA SER A 392 -18.57 -2.38 -54.70
C SER A 392 -19.23 -2.38 -53.31
N ALA A 393 -19.00 -1.32 -52.54
CA ALA A 393 -19.65 -1.09 -51.26
C ALA A 393 -20.38 0.26 -51.22
N THR A 394 -21.48 0.34 -50.49
CA THR A 394 -22.22 1.58 -50.24
C THR A 394 -22.28 1.85 -48.75
N ILE A 395 -21.94 3.07 -48.35
CA ILE A 395 -21.82 3.50 -46.95
C ILE A 395 -22.72 4.71 -46.72
N HIS A 396 -23.56 4.67 -45.69
CA HIS A 396 -24.36 5.79 -45.25
C HIS A 396 -23.88 6.27 -43.87
N LEU A 397 -23.49 7.54 -43.75
CA LEU A 397 -23.01 8.13 -42.50
C LEU A 397 -23.98 9.20 -41.97
N THR A 398 -24.29 9.14 -40.67
CA THR A 398 -25.02 10.21 -39.97
C THR A 398 -24.06 11.13 -39.23
N PHE A 399 -24.34 12.43 -39.29
CA PHE A 399 -23.60 13.49 -38.60
C PHE A 399 -24.53 14.27 -37.65
N THR A 400 -24.08 14.57 -36.44
CA THR A 400 -24.86 15.34 -35.45
C THR A 400 -24.78 16.86 -35.64
N ARG A 401 -23.98 17.35 -36.59
CA ARG A 401 -23.82 18.78 -36.92
C ARG A 401 -23.85 19.02 -38.42
N GLN A 402 -24.54 20.09 -38.84
CA GLN A 402 -24.61 20.54 -40.22
C GLN A 402 -23.22 20.82 -40.81
N GLU A 403 -22.35 21.46 -40.04
CA GLU A 403 -20.99 21.86 -40.46
C GLU A 403 -20.11 20.64 -40.76
N ASP A 404 -20.14 19.62 -39.90
CA ASP A 404 -19.39 18.38 -40.10
C ASP A 404 -19.91 17.59 -41.30
N LYS A 405 -21.23 17.59 -41.54
CA LYS A 405 -21.80 17.01 -42.77
C LYS A 405 -21.29 17.76 -44.01
N MET A 406 -21.34 19.09 -44.02
CA MET A 406 -20.87 19.89 -45.16
C MET A 406 -19.35 19.74 -45.40
N ALA A 407 -18.56 19.51 -44.35
CA ALA A 407 -17.14 19.16 -44.46
C ALA A 407 -16.92 17.75 -45.04
N ALA A 408 -17.80 16.79 -44.74
CA ALA A 408 -17.77 15.47 -45.35
C ALA A 408 -18.20 15.49 -46.84
N ASP A 409 -19.27 16.22 -47.16
CA ASP A 409 -19.82 16.35 -48.52
C ASP A 409 -18.81 17.03 -49.46
N SER A 410 -18.18 18.11 -49.03
CA SER A 410 -17.08 18.76 -49.77
C SER A 410 -15.81 17.91 -49.90
N SER A 411 -15.69 16.82 -49.11
CA SER A 411 -14.57 15.88 -49.12
C SER A 411 -14.91 14.50 -49.71
N GLN A 412 -16.14 14.31 -50.23
CA GLN A 412 -16.77 13.00 -50.47
C GLN A 412 -15.89 12.02 -51.29
N GLN A 413 -15.26 12.48 -52.38
CA GLN A 413 -14.36 11.64 -53.18
C GLN A 413 -13.11 11.17 -52.41
N SER A 414 -12.55 12.01 -51.54
CA SER A 414 -11.36 11.67 -50.74
C SER A 414 -11.73 10.71 -49.60
N LEU A 415 -12.91 10.87 -49.01
CA LEU A 415 -13.45 9.95 -48.00
C LEU A 415 -13.77 8.58 -48.62
N ALA A 416 -14.48 8.55 -49.75
CA ALA A 416 -14.79 7.34 -50.50
C ALA A 416 -13.52 6.57 -50.90
N LYS A 417 -12.48 7.25 -51.42
CA LYS A 417 -11.21 6.60 -51.75
C LYS A 417 -10.49 6.03 -50.53
N ALA A 418 -10.51 6.73 -49.39
CA ALA A 418 -9.90 6.26 -48.15
C ALA A 418 -10.63 5.04 -47.55
N LEU A 419 -11.97 5.04 -47.59
CA LEU A 419 -12.81 3.93 -47.14
C LEU A 419 -12.72 2.72 -48.08
N GLY A 420 -12.63 2.94 -49.40
CA GLY A 420 -12.45 1.86 -50.37
C GLY A 420 -11.11 1.14 -50.26
N VAL A 421 -10.04 1.83 -49.86
CA VAL A 421 -8.75 1.19 -49.51
C VAL A 421 -8.87 0.36 -48.23
N ALA A 422 -9.66 0.82 -47.24
CA ALA A 422 -9.87 0.09 -45.98
C ALA A 422 -10.75 -1.17 -46.15
N ILE A 423 -11.69 -1.17 -47.10
CA ILE A 423 -12.66 -2.25 -47.35
C ILE A 423 -12.20 -3.19 -48.49
N GLY A 424 -11.35 -2.72 -49.39
CA GLY A 424 -10.80 -3.51 -50.51
C GLY A 424 -11.60 -3.41 -51.83
N CYS A 425 -12.70 -2.65 -51.87
CA CYS A 425 -13.49 -2.42 -53.08
C CYS A 425 -13.95 -0.94 -53.22
N PRO A 426 -14.38 -0.49 -54.40
CA PRO A 426 -14.87 0.88 -54.61
C PRO A 426 -16.07 1.22 -53.71
N VAL A 427 -16.01 2.37 -53.03
CA VAL A 427 -17.04 2.84 -52.09
C VAL A 427 -17.87 3.98 -52.67
N THR A 428 -19.19 3.84 -52.62
CA THR A 428 -20.16 4.95 -52.76
C THR A 428 -20.51 5.47 -51.37
N LEU A 429 -20.33 6.77 -51.13
CA LEU A 429 -20.57 7.40 -49.83
C LEU A 429 -21.81 8.30 -49.86
N HIS A 430 -22.74 8.09 -48.94
CA HIS A 430 -23.90 8.93 -48.68
C HIS A 430 -23.85 9.50 -47.26
N THR A 431 -24.47 10.66 -47.07
CA THR A 431 -24.42 11.42 -45.81
C THR A 431 -25.79 12.01 -45.44
N SER A 432 -26.12 11.97 -44.16
CA SER A 432 -27.33 12.57 -43.60
C SER A 432 -27.06 13.23 -42.24
N LEU A 433 -28.04 13.94 -41.70
CA LEU A 433 -28.02 14.32 -40.29
C LEU A 433 -28.74 13.29 -39.42
N ASP A 434 -28.34 13.27 -38.16
CA ASP A 434 -28.89 12.41 -37.10
C ASP A 434 -30.08 13.15 -36.45
N GLU A 435 -31.32 12.90 -36.91
CA GLU A 435 -32.52 13.52 -36.31
C GLU A 435 -32.97 12.76 -35.05
N PRO A 436 -33.27 13.46 -33.93
CA PRO A 436 -33.53 12.81 -32.64
C PRO A 436 -34.88 12.09 -32.60
N SER A 437 -34.90 10.90 -32.00
CA SER A 437 -36.11 10.08 -31.93
C SER A 437 -37.17 10.66 -30.98
N THR A 438 -38.44 10.55 -31.36
CA THR A 438 -39.58 11.17 -30.66
C THR A 438 -39.79 10.66 -29.23
N LEU A 439 -39.30 9.47 -28.88
CA LEU A 439 -39.40 8.90 -27.54
C LEU A 439 -38.53 9.65 -26.51
N GLU A 440 -37.39 10.21 -26.92
CA GLU A 440 -36.56 11.03 -26.02
C GLU A 440 -37.19 12.39 -25.75
N GLN A 441 -37.88 12.97 -26.73
CA GLN A 441 -38.61 14.24 -26.54
C GLN A 441 -39.78 14.07 -25.55
N ASP A 442 -40.47 12.94 -25.56
CA ASP A 442 -41.57 12.66 -24.65
C ASP A 442 -41.09 12.48 -23.18
N ALA A 443 -39.94 11.80 -22.99
CA ALA A 443 -39.28 11.70 -21.70
C ALA A 443 -38.77 13.06 -21.19
N LYS A 444 -38.11 13.83 -22.06
CA LYS A 444 -37.55 15.15 -21.73
C LYS A 444 -38.65 16.17 -21.41
N THR A 445 -39.72 16.19 -22.18
CA THR A 445 -40.90 17.05 -21.92
C THR A 445 -41.55 16.72 -20.59
N LYS A 446 -41.65 15.44 -20.20
CA LYS A 446 -42.15 15.04 -18.87
C LYS A 446 -41.23 15.50 -17.73
N ILE A 447 -39.91 15.38 -17.91
CA ILE A 447 -38.92 15.85 -16.93
C ILE A 447 -38.95 17.38 -16.80
N ASP A 448 -38.96 18.13 -17.91
CA ASP A 448 -39.03 19.59 -17.91
C ASP A 448 -40.39 20.11 -17.38
N THR A 449 -41.48 19.36 -17.58
CA THR A 449 -42.79 19.64 -16.96
C THR A 449 -42.73 19.46 -15.44
N LEU A 450 -42.10 18.39 -14.94
CA LEU A 450 -41.91 18.18 -13.50
C LEU A 450 -40.98 19.23 -12.88
N TYR A 451 -39.89 19.59 -13.56
CA TYR A 451 -38.96 20.64 -13.11
C TYR A 451 -39.64 22.01 -13.07
N SER A 452 -40.40 22.38 -14.10
CA SER A 452 -41.14 23.66 -14.13
C SER A 452 -42.29 23.71 -13.11
N GLN A 453 -42.95 22.59 -12.81
CA GLN A 453 -43.92 22.50 -11.71
C GLN A 453 -43.25 22.64 -10.32
N GLN A 454 -42.09 22.02 -10.09
CA GLN A 454 -41.32 22.20 -8.85
C GLN A 454 -40.73 23.62 -8.72
N LEU A 455 -40.32 24.25 -9.82
CA LEU A 455 -39.84 25.63 -9.82
C LEU A 455 -40.99 26.62 -9.53
N ASN A 456 -42.15 26.47 -10.16
CA ASN A 456 -43.30 27.36 -9.92
C ASN A 456 -43.87 27.22 -8.50
N THR A 457 -43.93 26.00 -7.94
CA THR A 457 -44.37 25.81 -6.55
C THR A 457 -43.40 26.39 -5.52
N ASN A 458 -42.09 26.37 -5.79
CA ASN A 458 -41.09 27.05 -4.95
C ASN A 458 -41.05 28.57 -5.17
N LYS A 459 -41.43 29.07 -6.35
CA LYS A 459 -41.51 30.50 -6.64
C LYS A 459 -42.69 31.16 -5.92
N ASN A 460 -43.88 30.57 -6.02
CA ASN A 460 -45.09 31.08 -5.34
C ASN A 460 -44.90 31.19 -3.81
N ARG A 461 -44.20 30.24 -3.17
CA ARG A 461 -43.87 30.31 -1.73
C ARG A 461 -42.92 31.45 -1.34
N ARG A 462 -42.11 31.97 -2.27
CA ARG A 462 -41.23 33.14 -2.05
C ARG A 462 -41.93 34.46 -2.33
N ASP A 463 -42.88 34.48 -3.26
CA ASP A 463 -43.64 35.70 -3.58
C ASP A 463 -44.73 36.00 -2.52
N GLU A 464 -45.43 34.99 -1.97
CA GLU A 464 -46.41 35.20 -0.88
C GLU A 464 -45.78 35.70 0.42
N SER A 465 -44.57 35.24 0.76
CA SER A 465 -43.83 35.69 1.95
C SER A 465 -43.28 37.12 1.78
N SER A 466 -43.00 37.54 0.55
CA SER A 466 -42.48 38.89 0.24
C SER A 466 -43.56 39.99 0.22
N GLN A 467 -44.84 39.64 0.03
CA GLN A 467 -45.92 40.65 -0.12
C GLN A 467 -46.56 41.16 1.19
N ARG A 468 -46.22 40.60 2.37
CA ARG A 468 -46.82 41.05 3.65
C ARG A 468 -46.10 42.21 4.36
N LEU A 469 -44.98 42.72 3.83
CA LEU A 469 -44.12 43.69 4.54
C LEU A 469 -43.71 44.94 3.72
N SER A 470 -44.58 45.41 2.81
CA SER A 470 -44.36 46.70 2.11
C SER A 470 -45.63 47.49 1.75
N LYS A 471 -46.59 47.61 2.67
CA LYS A 471 -47.77 48.50 2.52
C LYS A 471 -47.96 49.52 3.67
N SER A 472 -46.87 50.22 4.03
CA SER A 472 -46.92 51.39 4.91
C SER A 472 -45.75 52.35 4.67
N LYS A 473 -45.92 53.33 3.78
CA LYS A 473 -45.07 54.53 3.69
C LYS A 473 -45.89 55.75 3.26
N SER A 474 -46.02 56.71 4.17
CA SER A 474 -46.26 58.12 3.84
C SER A 474 -45.75 59.00 4.99
N CYS A 475 -45.43 60.25 4.65
CA CYS A 475 -44.87 61.29 5.52
C CYS A 475 -43.48 61.04 6.14
N SER A 476 -42.75 62.14 6.28
CA SER A 476 -41.43 62.26 6.88
C SER A 476 -41.44 63.42 7.87
N THR A 477 -40.63 63.37 8.93
CA THR A 477 -39.82 64.53 9.40
C THR A 477 -38.96 64.24 10.63
N SER A 478 -37.69 64.65 10.53
CA SER A 478 -36.85 65.24 11.61
C SER A 478 -36.35 64.41 12.82
N ARG A 479 -35.04 64.62 13.09
CA ARG A 479 -34.32 64.61 14.41
C ARG A 479 -34.12 63.27 15.15
N GLY A 480 -32.86 62.99 15.51
CA GLY A 480 -32.47 62.20 16.69
C GLY A 480 -32.21 63.14 17.90
N PRO A 481 -31.34 62.83 18.88
CA PRO A 481 -30.33 61.75 18.96
C PRO A 481 -30.44 60.93 20.30
N THR A 482 -29.32 60.37 20.81
CA THR A 482 -29.10 59.76 22.16
C THR A 482 -29.86 58.44 22.48
N SER A 483 -29.38 57.53 23.35
CA SER A 483 -28.03 57.25 23.89
C SER A 483 -27.97 55.83 24.54
N ASP A 484 -26.76 55.38 24.86
CA ASP A 484 -26.37 54.37 25.86
C ASP A 484 -26.95 54.63 27.30
N PRO A 485 -26.78 53.76 28.34
CA PRO A 485 -26.22 52.38 28.38
C PRO A 485 -26.88 51.36 29.41
N GLN A 486 -26.28 50.16 29.49
CA GLN A 486 -25.92 49.38 30.72
C GLN A 486 -26.90 48.57 31.64
N THR A 487 -26.38 47.37 32.02
CA THR A 487 -26.40 46.65 33.34
C THR A 487 -27.61 45.89 33.93
N SER A 488 -27.31 44.61 34.29
CA SER A 488 -27.65 43.91 35.57
C SER A 488 -29.09 43.43 35.86
N LEU A 489 -29.41 42.50 36.79
CA LEU A 489 -28.73 41.34 37.45
C LEU A 489 -29.81 40.50 38.23
N ILE A 490 -29.49 39.24 38.57
CA ILE A 490 -29.86 38.53 39.85
C ILE A 490 -31.31 38.00 40.13
N GLN A 491 -31.38 36.70 40.53
CA GLN A 491 -32.39 35.99 41.38
C GLN A 491 -33.88 35.88 40.89
N THR A 492 -34.76 34.96 41.36
CA THR A 492 -34.71 33.96 42.47
C THR A 492 -35.47 32.64 42.18
N VAL A 493 -35.27 31.65 43.06
CA VAL A 493 -35.88 30.29 43.21
C VAL A 493 -37.42 30.24 43.42
N VAL A 494 -38.08 29.12 43.07
CA VAL A 494 -39.15 28.40 43.85
C VAL A 494 -39.47 27.01 43.25
N ASP A 495 -39.83 26.03 44.11
CA ASP A 495 -40.07 24.59 43.81
C ASP A 495 -41.46 24.22 43.23
N THR A 496 -41.61 22.97 42.73
CA THR A 496 -42.54 21.94 43.30
C THR A 496 -42.40 20.54 42.63
N LYS A 497 -43.15 19.52 43.10
CA LYS A 497 -42.89 18.07 42.91
C LYS A 497 -44.12 17.20 42.50
N HIS A 498 -43.82 16.17 41.71
CA HIS A 498 -44.34 14.76 41.74
C HIS A 498 -45.82 14.35 41.44
N THR A 499 -45.92 13.34 40.54
CA THR A 499 -46.70 12.07 40.59
C THR A 499 -48.24 11.99 40.43
N ALA A 500 -48.69 10.98 39.65
CA ALA A 500 -49.60 9.87 40.03
C ALA A 500 -50.64 9.43 38.94
N THR A 501 -51.14 8.20 39.09
CA THR A 501 -52.11 7.46 38.25
C THR A 501 -53.60 7.76 38.63
N THR A 502 -54.71 7.21 38.10
CA THR A 502 -55.00 5.88 37.47
C THR A 502 -56.39 5.83 36.74
N SER A 503 -56.51 5.04 35.66
CA SER A 503 -57.68 4.25 35.14
C SER A 503 -59.16 4.74 35.12
N GLY A 504 -59.87 4.48 34.00
CA GLY A 504 -61.35 4.46 33.86
C GLY A 504 -61.84 3.72 32.59
N MET A 505 -63.09 3.21 32.54
CA MET A 505 -63.57 2.23 31.53
C MET A 505 -64.77 2.69 30.66
N LYS A 506 -64.88 2.19 29.40
CA LYS A 506 -66.14 1.62 28.79
C LYS A 506 -65.96 0.98 27.38
N GLN A 507 -67.00 0.28 26.92
CA GLN A 507 -67.18 -0.50 25.67
C GLN A 507 -68.70 -0.45 25.29
N PRO A 508 -69.29 -1.10 24.24
CA PRO A 508 -68.74 -1.91 23.13
C PRO A 508 -69.36 -1.71 21.70
N ALA A 509 -68.95 -2.59 20.76
CA ALA A 509 -69.59 -3.07 19.51
C ALA A 509 -69.17 -2.37 18.18
N ARG A 510 -68.91 -3.09 17.08
CA ARG A 510 -69.02 -4.54 16.73
C ARG A 510 -67.64 -5.18 16.46
N HIS A 511 -67.34 -6.50 16.52
CA HIS A 511 -67.84 -7.73 17.20
C HIS A 511 -66.98 -8.94 16.72
N ARG A 512 -66.82 -10.10 17.40
CA ARG A 512 -66.94 -10.48 18.84
C ARG A 512 -66.39 -11.93 19.05
N TRP A 513 -65.45 -12.11 20.00
CA TRP A 513 -65.38 -13.19 21.02
C TRP A 513 -65.31 -14.72 20.66
N LEU A 514 -64.70 -15.48 21.61
CA LEU A 514 -64.51 -16.96 21.66
C LEU A 514 -63.50 -17.53 20.63
N SER A 515 -62.65 -18.53 20.88
CA SER A 515 -62.21 -19.33 22.07
C SER A 515 -60.69 -19.60 21.91
N LEU A 516 -59.82 -19.95 22.87
CA LEU A 516 -59.75 -20.99 23.92
C LEU A 516 -59.73 -22.46 23.42
N SER A 517 -58.78 -23.26 23.97
CA SER A 517 -58.43 -24.68 23.67
C SER A 517 -57.87 -24.95 22.25
N SER A 518 -56.84 -25.78 22.02
CA SER A 518 -56.04 -26.70 22.88
C SER A 518 -54.53 -26.51 22.55
N ILE A 519 -53.51 -26.74 23.39
CA ILE A 519 -53.13 -27.93 24.21
C ILE A 519 -52.92 -29.18 23.33
N PRO A 520 -51.82 -29.96 23.43
CA PRO A 520 -50.74 -29.93 24.44
C PRO A 520 -49.30 -29.72 23.89
N GLN A 521 -48.34 -29.66 24.83
CA GLN A 521 -46.97 -30.21 24.85
C GLN A 521 -46.26 -30.55 23.51
N SER A 522 -44.96 -30.24 23.36
CA SER A 522 -43.91 -30.61 24.32
C SER A 522 -42.74 -29.62 24.44
N ASP A 523 -42.28 -29.47 25.67
CA ASP A 523 -40.89 -29.65 26.17
C ASP A 523 -39.71 -29.13 25.29
N ALA A 524 -38.76 -28.33 25.80
CA ALA A 524 -38.53 -27.91 27.18
C ALA A 524 -37.75 -26.57 27.30
N SER A 525 -37.72 -26.05 28.52
CA SER A 525 -36.69 -25.14 29.03
C SER A 525 -35.39 -25.92 29.36
N VAL A 526 -34.48 -25.33 30.18
CA VAL A 526 -33.19 -25.90 30.65
C VAL A 526 -32.06 -25.78 29.61
N GLU A 527 -30.86 -25.27 29.90
CA GLU A 527 -30.32 -24.31 30.91
C GLU A 527 -28.92 -23.85 30.40
N PRO A 528 -28.22 -22.87 31.02
CA PRO A 528 -26.89 -22.48 30.56
C PRO A 528 -25.82 -23.52 30.97
N TYR A 529 -25.03 -24.00 30.01
CA TYR A 529 -23.86 -24.83 30.30
C TYR A 529 -22.58 -23.98 30.43
N SER A 530 -22.17 -23.78 31.67
CA SER A 530 -20.77 -23.54 32.02
C SER A 530 -19.97 -24.84 31.92
N GLN A 531 -18.81 -24.79 31.25
CA GLN A 531 -17.66 -25.67 31.50
C GLN A 531 -16.41 -24.79 31.26
N ASP A 532 -15.54 -24.52 32.23
CA ASP A 532 -14.78 -25.44 33.08
C ASP A 532 -13.93 -26.44 32.27
N VAL A 533 -12.99 -25.88 31.50
CA VAL A 533 -11.85 -26.65 30.98
C VAL A 533 -10.80 -26.78 32.09
N ILE A 534 -10.95 -27.82 32.91
CA ILE A 534 -9.91 -28.24 33.86
C ILE A 534 -8.69 -28.78 33.09
N TYR A 535 -7.49 -28.38 33.52
CA TYR A 535 -6.22 -28.91 33.02
C TYR A 535 -6.14 -30.44 33.20
N ALA A 536 -5.93 -31.17 32.10
CA ALA A 536 -5.56 -32.58 32.11
C ALA A 536 -4.52 -32.90 31.03
N ASN A 537 -3.25 -33.00 31.44
CA ASN A 537 -2.16 -33.42 30.56
C ASN A 537 -2.37 -34.86 30.06
N LYS A 538 -1.93 -35.14 28.82
CA LYS A 538 -1.49 -36.48 28.42
C LYS A 538 -0.04 -36.44 27.93
N ILE A 539 0.87 -36.64 28.89
CA ILE A 539 2.24 -37.07 28.62
C ILE A 539 2.21 -38.53 28.17
N GLN A 540 3.09 -38.89 27.25
CA GLN A 540 3.19 -40.22 26.66
C GLN A 540 4.28 -41.05 27.35
N ALA A 541 3.88 -41.95 28.25
CA ALA A 541 4.70 -43.01 28.84
C ALA A 541 3.80 -44.24 29.13
N GLY A 542 4.36 -45.45 29.12
CA GLY A 542 3.59 -46.71 29.21
C GLY A 542 4.00 -47.62 30.37
N VAL A 543 3.87 -48.93 30.15
CA VAL A 543 4.28 -50.08 30.99
C VAL A 543 3.21 -50.63 31.98
N ASP A 544 2.80 -51.87 31.68
CA ASP A 544 2.39 -53.02 32.52
C ASP A 544 1.21 -53.01 33.52
N SER A 545 0.07 -53.53 33.00
CA SER A 545 -0.49 -54.86 33.37
C SER A 545 -1.58 -55.05 34.46
N LYS A 546 -2.43 -56.06 34.16
CA LYS A 546 -3.25 -56.95 35.04
C LYS A 546 -4.41 -56.41 35.91
N HIS A 547 -5.62 -56.82 35.46
CA HIS A 547 -6.76 -57.38 36.23
C HIS A 547 -7.46 -56.57 37.35
N GLY A 548 -8.80 -56.51 37.29
CA GLY A 548 -9.61 -57.05 38.40
C GLY A 548 -10.84 -56.27 38.92
N SER A 549 -12.03 -56.71 38.50
CA SER A 549 -13.27 -56.86 39.31
C SER A 549 -13.82 -55.73 40.23
N THR A 550 -14.92 -55.12 39.76
CA THR A 550 -16.25 -54.88 40.39
C THR A 550 -16.49 -54.50 41.89
N ARG A 551 -17.63 -53.79 42.08
CA ARG A 551 -18.57 -53.77 43.23
C ARG A 551 -18.34 -52.83 44.46
N SER A 552 -19.10 -51.72 44.43
CA SER A 552 -20.35 -51.53 45.22
C SER A 552 -20.34 -51.28 46.75
N MET A 553 -20.80 -50.05 47.11
CA MET A 553 -21.70 -49.68 48.24
C MET A 553 -21.23 -49.62 49.72
N ARG A 554 -21.43 -48.42 50.32
CA ARG A 554 -22.13 -48.15 51.63
C ARG A 554 -21.41 -48.58 52.95
N VAL A 555 -21.61 -47.99 54.15
CA VAL A 555 -22.51 -46.90 54.65
C VAL A 555 -22.07 -46.31 56.03
N ASN A 556 -22.44 -45.05 56.33
CA ASN A 556 -22.51 -44.38 57.67
C ASN A 556 -21.21 -44.19 58.49
N LYS A 557 -21.07 -43.19 59.39
CA LYS A 557 -22.08 -42.48 60.23
C LYS A 557 -21.92 -40.95 60.35
N GLU A 558 -23.07 -40.33 60.65
CA GLU A 558 -23.39 -38.99 61.17
C GLU A 558 -23.09 -38.83 62.70
N PRO A 559 -23.39 -37.72 63.44
CA PRO A 559 -24.33 -36.61 63.13
C PRO A 559 -23.96 -35.14 63.48
N SER A 560 -24.53 -34.21 62.68
CA SER A 560 -25.16 -32.91 63.04
C SER A 560 -24.47 -31.85 63.93
N ARG A 561 -24.48 -30.59 63.47
CA ARG A 561 -25.37 -29.53 64.03
C ARG A 561 -25.57 -28.31 63.09
N HIS A 562 -26.66 -27.58 63.34
CA HIS A 562 -27.23 -26.43 62.60
C HIS A 562 -26.52 -25.08 62.85
N ARG A 563 -26.82 -23.92 62.20
CA ARG A 563 -27.46 -23.49 60.92
C ARG A 563 -27.76 -21.96 61.01
N ARG A 564 -27.44 -21.15 59.99
CA ARG A 564 -27.95 -19.77 59.60
C ARG A 564 -26.83 -19.06 58.79
N LEU A 565 -27.05 -18.47 57.60
CA LEU A 565 -27.82 -17.26 57.21
C LEU A 565 -27.24 -15.93 57.76
N SER A 566 -27.06 -14.84 57.00
CA SER A 566 -27.10 -14.63 55.52
C SER A 566 -26.65 -13.20 55.12
N SER A 567 -26.39 -13.00 53.81
CA SER A 567 -26.72 -11.79 52.98
C SER A 567 -26.09 -10.38 53.20
N SER A 568 -25.65 -9.81 52.06
CA SER A 568 -25.85 -8.42 51.56
C SER A 568 -25.20 -7.17 52.22
N SER A 569 -24.07 -6.72 51.65
CA SER A 569 -23.85 -5.49 50.82
C SER A 569 -24.31 -4.06 51.25
N ILE A 570 -23.68 -3.03 50.64
CA ILE A 570 -24.06 -1.58 50.51
C ILE A 570 -23.72 -0.69 51.74
N THR A 571 -23.14 0.54 51.67
CA THR A 571 -22.41 1.40 50.68
C THR A 571 -21.65 2.55 51.42
N GLN A 572 -21.01 3.49 50.69
CA GLN A 572 -20.65 4.89 51.06
C GLN A 572 -19.40 5.17 51.94
N ASN A 573 -18.73 6.34 51.92
CA ASN A 573 -18.51 7.41 50.89
C ASN A 573 -17.29 8.31 51.27
N ASP A 574 -16.75 9.04 50.27
CA ASP A 574 -16.21 10.43 50.21
C ASP A 574 -15.26 11.10 51.26
N ALA A 575 -14.46 12.02 50.70
CA ALA A 575 -14.10 13.39 51.19
C ALA A 575 -13.06 13.65 52.32
N SER A 576 -11.76 13.65 51.94
CA SER A 576 -10.84 14.82 51.83
C SER A 576 -10.74 15.99 52.88
N VAL A 577 -9.54 16.61 52.89
CA VAL A 577 -9.14 18.01 53.29
C VAL A 577 -8.40 18.22 54.63
N GLU A 578 -7.04 18.21 54.56
CA GLU A 578 -6.06 19.18 55.15
C GLU A 578 -6.02 19.48 56.70
N PRO A 579 -5.05 20.27 57.27
CA PRO A 579 -4.09 21.22 56.66
C PRO A 579 -2.59 21.23 57.13
N TYR A 580 -1.75 21.86 56.30
CA TYR A 580 -0.56 22.72 56.57
C TYR A 580 0.43 22.50 57.75
N SER A 581 1.74 22.69 57.46
CA SER A 581 2.59 23.81 57.99
C SER A 581 4.03 23.44 58.47
N ARG A 582 5.05 24.12 57.90
CA ARG A 582 6.35 24.53 58.53
C ARG A 582 7.36 23.43 58.98
N ASP A 583 8.67 23.68 59.14
CA ASP A 583 9.50 24.87 58.84
C ASP A 583 10.98 24.56 58.50
N VAL A 584 11.69 25.62 58.10
CA VAL A 584 13.13 25.74 57.76
C VAL A 584 14.14 25.15 58.78
N LEU A 585 15.26 24.59 58.30
CA LEU A 585 16.59 24.81 58.90
C LEU A 585 17.77 24.57 57.92
N TYR A 586 18.82 25.40 58.05
CA TYR A 586 20.06 25.41 57.23
C TYR A 586 21.25 24.82 58.01
N ALA A 587 22.12 24.06 57.34
CA ALA A 587 23.52 23.89 57.76
C ALA A 587 24.42 23.42 56.59
N ASN A 588 25.44 24.21 56.23
CA ASN A 588 26.56 23.77 55.39
C ASN A 588 27.72 23.29 56.28
N PHE A 589 28.54 22.35 55.79
CA PHE A 589 29.96 22.31 56.18
C PHE A 589 30.84 21.75 55.04
N ASN A 590 31.85 22.54 54.65
CA ASN A 590 32.97 22.09 53.84
C ASN A 590 33.99 21.33 54.71
N ASN A 591 34.90 20.57 54.08
CA ASN A 591 36.34 20.71 54.37
C ASN A 591 37.25 20.10 53.29
N ASP A 592 38.33 20.82 52.97
CA ASP A 592 39.44 20.37 52.13
C ASP A 592 40.40 19.45 52.89
N ALA A 593 40.96 18.44 52.21
CA ALA A 593 42.18 17.75 52.67
C ALA A 593 43.08 17.33 51.49
N LYS A 594 44.28 17.92 51.43
CA LYS A 594 45.28 17.74 50.36
C LYS A 594 46.08 16.44 50.52
N ARG A 595 46.60 15.93 49.38
CA ARG A 595 48.06 15.86 48.98
C ARG A 595 48.65 14.47 48.62
N ASN A 596 49.47 14.47 47.54
CA ASN A 596 50.64 13.59 47.27
C ASN A 596 50.41 12.08 46.99
N LYS A 597 51.29 11.32 46.28
CA LYS A 597 52.29 11.58 45.19
C LYS A 597 52.85 10.23 44.66
N GLY A 598 53.31 10.16 43.40
CA GLY A 598 54.09 9.02 42.81
C GLY A 598 53.25 8.11 41.90
N LEU A 599 53.67 7.64 40.71
CA LEU A 599 54.93 7.04 40.19
C LEU A 599 55.12 5.56 40.61
N SER A 600 55.44 4.58 39.74
CA SER A 600 55.63 4.62 38.26
C SER A 600 55.81 3.22 37.59
N LYS A 601 55.54 3.13 36.26
CA LYS A 601 56.25 2.35 35.21
C LYS A 601 56.40 0.81 35.27
N SER A 602 55.66 0.13 34.38
CA SER A 602 56.11 -0.80 33.29
C SER A 602 57.36 -1.71 33.42
N SER A 603 57.21 -3.01 33.05
CA SER A 603 58.09 -3.72 32.09
C SER A 603 57.50 -5.06 31.58
N ARG A 604 58.10 -5.64 30.52
CA ARG A 604 57.82 -6.98 29.94
C ARG A 604 58.61 -8.12 30.66
N PHE A 605 58.47 -9.34 30.11
CA PHE A 605 59.26 -10.60 30.18
C PHE A 605 58.45 -11.75 30.80
N GLN A 606 58.57 -13.04 30.49
CA GLN A 606 58.94 -13.88 29.31
C GLN A 606 58.82 -15.36 29.81
N VAL A 607 58.74 -16.33 28.90
CA VAL A 607 58.59 -17.79 29.08
C VAL A 607 59.52 -18.44 30.13
N PRO A 608 59.04 -19.45 30.87
CA PRO A 608 59.70 -20.78 30.88
C PRO A 608 58.72 -21.96 30.61
N ALA A 609 59.24 -23.19 30.50
CA ALA A 609 58.53 -24.43 30.16
C ALA A 609 58.96 -25.62 31.07
N ASP A 610 58.62 -26.86 30.66
CA ASP A 610 59.00 -28.18 31.23
C ASP A 610 58.26 -28.62 32.54
N GLN A 611 57.96 -29.91 32.82
CA GLN A 611 58.25 -31.19 32.12
C GLN A 611 57.35 -32.40 32.56
N LEU A 612 57.32 -33.47 31.73
CA LEU A 612 57.21 -34.94 32.02
C LEU A 612 55.91 -35.67 32.49
N GLN A 613 55.72 -36.88 31.90
CA GLN A 613 55.24 -38.18 32.47
C GLN A 613 53.73 -38.37 32.89
N THR A 614 53.06 -39.53 32.74
CA THR A 614 53.29 -40.79 31.94
C THR A 614 51.97 -41.55 31.65
N ASN A 615 51.99 -42.54 30.74
CA ASN A 615 50.87 -43.43 30.33
C ASN A 615 50.82 -44.73 31.19
N PRO A 616 49.73 -45.56 31.19
CA PRO A 616 49.70 -46.73 30.27
C PRO A 616 48.28 -47.17 29.78
N ALA A 617 48.21 -48.22 28.94
CA ALA A 617 46.99 -48.69 28.24
C ALA A 617 46.92 -50.23 28.03
N CYS A 618 45.78 -50.74 27.50
CA CYS A 618 45.57 -52.08 26.89
C CYS A 618 44.40 -51.96 25.86
N HIS A 619 44.46 -52.34 24.57
CA HIS A 619 44.72 -53.64 23.89
C HIS A 619 43.52 -54.62 23.94
N ILE A 620 43.13 -55.38 22.89
CA ILE A 620 43.71 -55.85 21.59
C ILE A 620 42.59 -55.81 20.49
N ALA A 621 42.74 -55.91 19.16
CA ALA A 621 43.75 -56.42 18.20
C ALA A 621 44.07 -55.35 17.09
N GLY A 622 44.48 -55.57 15.81
CA GLY A 622 44.78 -56.74 14.94
C GLY A 622 43.88 -56.82 13.68
N CYS A 623 44.30 -57.18 12.44
CA CYS A 623 45.63 -57.56 11.91
C CYS A 623 45.86 -57.14 10.43
N CYS A 624 47.14 -56.94 10.05
CA CYS A 624 47.88 -57.05 8.76
C CYS A 624 47.19 -56.79 7.38
N LEU A 625 47.74 -56.03 6.39
CA LEU A 625 49.10 -55.90 5.77
C LEU A 625 49.49 -57.03 4.78
N PRO A 626 50.26 -56.79 3.67
CA PRO A 626 50.72 -55.54 3.02
C PRO A 626 50.44 -55.47 1.46
N PRO A 627 51.33 -55.13 0.46
CA PRO A 627 50.94 -54.39 -0.77
C PRO A 627 51.20 -55.23 -2.08
N PRO A 628 51.95 -54.90 -3.20
CA PRO A 628 52.84 -53.77 -3.58
C PRO A 628 52.67 -53.13 -5.01
N ASP A 629 53.27 -51.93 -5.20
CA ASP A 629 54.08 -51.41 -6.34
C ASP A 629 53.83 -51.62 -7.88
N ASN A 630 54.24 -50.56 -8.64
CA ASN A 630 54.95 -50.57 -9.96
C ASN A 630 54.18 -51.02 -11.25
N LYS A 631 54.49 -50.59 -12.49
CA LYS A 631 55.24 -49.44 -13.07
C LYS A 631 54.98 -49.34 -14.61
N MET A 632 55.75 -48.48 -15.31
CA MET A 632 55.82 -48.30 -16.79
C MET A 632 54.65 -47.47 -17.37
N VAL A 633 54.80 -46.72 -18.47
CA VAL A 633 55.79 -46.78 -19.58
C VAL A 633 56.53 -45.44 -19.80
N LEU A 634 57.80 -45.50 -20.25
CA LEU A 634 58.56 -44.35 -20.77
C LEU A 634 58.32 -44.17 -22.29
N MET A 635 58.29 -42.92 -22.77
CA MET A 635 59.03 -42.42 -23.98
C MET A 635 58.58 -40.96 -24.27
N SER A 636 59.48 -39.96 -24.36
CA SER A 636 60.35 -39.57 -25.52
C SER A 636 59.58 -38.77 -26.59
N GLN A 637 60.03 -37.67 -27.21
CA GLN A 637 61.28 -36.86 -27.18
C GLN A 637 60.88 -35.35 -27.30
N THR A 638 61.69 -34.28 -27.23
CA THR A 638 63.12 -34.04 -27.51
C THR A 638 63.71 -32.92 -26.61
N SER A 639 65.01 -32.67 -26.73
CA SER A 639 65.69 -31.43 -26.33
C SER A 639 66.79 -31.12 -27.36
N PRO A 640 67.38 -29.90 -27.41
CA PRO A 640 68.64 -29.73 -26.67
C PRO A 640 68.89 -28.32 -26.09
N SER A 641 70.05 -28.18 -25.47
CA SER A 641 70.60 -27.06 -24.68
C SER A 641 71.51 -26.08 -25.45
N HIS A 642 72.04 -25.06 -24.74
CA HIS A 642 73.04 -24.02 -25.16
C HIS A 642 72.48 -22.95 -26.14
N GLY A 643 72.97 -21.70 -26.18
CA GLY A 643 73.92 -20.99 -25.31
C GLY A 643 74.81 -19.99 -26.10
N ILE A 644 75.06 -18.78 -25.55
CA ILE A 644 75.99 -17.73 -26.09
C ILE A 644 75.39 -17.02 -27.36
N ARG A 645 75.51 -15.70 -27.68
CA ARG A 645 76.40 -14.55 -27.34
C ARG A 645 75.68 -13.18 -27.50
N THR A 646 76.12 -12.13 -26.78
CA THR A 646 76.26 -10.66 -27.11
C THR A 646 75.19 -9.87 -27.95
N GLU A 647 74.98 -8.55 -27.81
CA GLU A 647 75.78 -7.45 -27.21
C GLU A 647 75.00 -6.14 -26.88
N VAL A 648 75.66 -5.18 -26.18
CA VAL A 648 75.49 -3.69 -26.25
C VAL A 648 74.17 -3.04 -25.70
N LEU A 649 74.16 -1.98 -24.86
CA LEU A 649 75.15 -1.26 -24.02
C LEU A 649 74.46 -0.48 -22.86
N GLN A 650 75.11 -0.40 -21.68
CA GLN A 650 75.20 0.72 -20.68
C GLN A 650 73.95 1.46 -20.11
N SER A 651 73.91 2.00 -18.86
CA SER A 651 74.80 1.87 -17.68
C SER A 651 74.24 2.44 -16.34
N LYS A 652 74.42 1.68 -15.24
CA LYS A 652 74.81 2.05 -13.84
C LYS A 652 74.21 3.25 -13.04
N SER A 653 73.69 2.92 -11.83
CA SER A 653 73.80 3.61 -10.50
C SER A 653 73.37 5.09 -10.31
N GLY A 654 72.98 5.58 -9.12
CA GLY A 654 72.81 4.98 -7.78
C GLY A 654 72.86 6.03 -6.64
N TYR A 655 72.61 5.63 -5.38
CA TYR A 655 72.66 6.47 -4.14
C TYR A 655 71.59 7.59 -3.99
N ALA A 656 71.66 8.39 -2.91
CA ALA A 656 70.50 8.94 -2.21
C ALA A 656 70.67 10.35 -1.57
N SER A 657 69.59 10.84 -0.96
CA SER A 657 69.46 11.89 0.08
C SER A 657 69.05 13.34 -0.30
N LEU A 658 68.02 13.83 0.43
CA LEU A 658 67.79 15.17 0.98
C LEU A 658 67.53 16.43 0.10
N PHE A 659 66.93 17.43 0.80
CA PHE A 659 66.72 18.86 0.50
C PHE A 659 65.62 19.33 -0.49
N SER A 660 64.52 19.82 0.13
CA SER A 660 63.83 21.13 -0.06
C SER A 660 64.03 22.01 -1.31
N GLY A 661 62.99 22.78 -1.68
CA GLY A 661 63.21 24.19 -2.06
C GLY A 661 62.25 24.88 -3.04
N ALA A 662 61.19 25.50 -2.52
CA ALA A 662 60.64 26.82 -2.87
C ALA A 662 60.66 27.42 -4.33
N ASN A 663 59.44 27.83 -4.76
CA ASN A 663 59.10 29.16 -5.34
C ASN A 663 59.42 29.53 -6.80
N SER A 664 58.76 30.63 -7.21
CA SER A 664 58.83 31.40 -8.48
C SER A 664 58.15 30.76 -9.71
N THR A 665 57.61 31.50 -10.69
CA THR A 665 56.62 32.60 -10.77
C THR A 665 56.52 33.04 -12.24
N ASN A 666 55.30 33.28 -12.74
CA ASN A 666 54.95 34.20 -13.84
C ASN A 666 55.52 34.04 -15.28
N ALA A 667 54.58 33.72 -16.18
CA ALA A 667 54.17 34.57 -17.32
C ALA A 667 54.86 34.50 -18.71
N PHE A 668 54.03 34.09 -19.70
CA PHE A 668 53.89 34.62 -21.08
C PHE A 668 55.03 34.54 -22.13
N ARG A 669 54.70 34.04 -23.34
CA ARG A 669 55.08 34.64 -24.64
C ARG A 669 54.32 34.09 -25.87
N HIS A 670 53.80 35.00 -26.70
CA HIS A 670 53.68 34.99 -28.21
C HIS A 670 53.02 33.83 -29.00
N ARG A 671 52.51 33.98 -30.25
CA ARG A 671 51.87 35.10 -31.05
C ARG A 671 51.38 34.55 -32.42
N THR A 672 50.75 35.39 -33.26
CA THR A 672 50.36 35.20 -34.71
C THR A 672 49.11 34.32 -34.96
N SER A 673 48.22 34.53 -35.96
CA SER A 673 47.90 35.59 -36.95
C SER A 673 46.57 35.21 -37.70
N TYR A 674 45.87 35.93 -38.62
CA TYR A 674 45.95 37.27 -39.25
C TYR A 674 44.58 37.64 -39.93
N VAL A 675 44.30 38.95 -40.19
CA VAL A 675 43.34 39.52 -41.19
C VAL A 675 41.81 39.31 -40.95
N ALA A 676 40.94 40.16 -41.54
CA ALA A 676 39.46 40.19 -41.36
C ALA A 676 38.70 41.03 -42.45
N PHE A 677 37.34 41.03 -42.38
CA PHE A 677 36.36 42.01 -42.96
C PHE A 677 35.94 41.91 -44.46
N PRO A 678 34.92 42.67 -44.97
CA PRO A 678 33.47 42.48 -44.66
C PRO A 678 32.50 42.66 -45.88
N TRP A 679 31.19 42.36 -45.73
CA TRP A 679 30.13 43.06 -46.50
C TRP A 679 28.74 43.09 -45.83
N ASN A 680 27.77 43.80 -46.44
CA ASN A 680 26.61 44.39 -45.74
C ASN A 680 25.36 44.50 -46.67
N SER A 681 24.22 44.96 -46.12
CA SER A 681 22.94 45.39 -46.77
C SER A 681 21.90 44.30 -47.14
N SER A 682 20.58 44.56 -47.23
CA SER A 682 19.70 45.54 -46.52
C SER A 682 18.19 45.36 -46.84
N LYS A 683 17.30 45.82 -45.94
CA LYS A 683 15.88 46.25 -46.16
C LYS A 683 14.84 45.14 -46.53
N THR A 684 13.52 45.26 -46.29
CA THR A 684 12.67 46.38 -45.80
C THR A 684 11.38 45.89 -45.09
N THR A 685 10.97 46.53 -43.97
CA THR A 685 9.57 46.82 -43.45
C THR A 685 8.46 45.72 -43.44
N ARG A 686 7.48 45.72 -42.50
CA ARG A 686 6.83 46.82 -41.76
C ARG A 686 6.11 46.33 -40.48
N ASN A 687 6.16 47.14 -39.41
CA ASN A 687 5.31 47.36 -38.20
C ASN A 687 4.28 46.26 -37.76
N MET A 688 4.04 46.01 -36.46
CA MET A 688 3.79 46.97 -35.35
C MET A 688 4.47 46.61 -34.00
N HIS A 689 4.56 47.59 -33.09
CA HIS A 689 5.06 47.46 -31.70
C HIS A 689 4.00 46.97 -30.71
N VAL A 690 4.45 46.27 -29.64
CA VAL A 690 4.32 46.71 -28.23
C VAL A 690 5.60 46.27 -27.50
N ASP A 691 6.17 47.14 -26.64
CA ASP A 691 7.38 46.82 -25.84
C ASP A 691 7.04 46.24 -24.46
N ALA A 692 7.84 45.27 -24.00
CA ALA A 692 8.02 44.94 -22.59
C ALA A 692 9.35 44.18 -22.39
N ILE A 693 10.29 44.76 -21.63
CA ILE A 693 11.58 44.14 -21.30
C ILE A 693 11.42 43.21 -20.08
N GLY A 694 12.05 42.03 -20.11
CA GLY A 694 11.97 41.06 -19.01
C GLY A 694 12.88 39.84 -19.18
N GLU A 695 14.19 40.01 -18.99
CA GLU A 695 15.15 38.90 -19.03
C GLU A 695 14.96 37.95 -17.83
N LYS A 696 14.64 36.68 -18.11
CA LYS A 696 14.44 35.66 -17.07
C LYS A 696 15.76 35.04 -16.63
N PHE A 697 16.34 35.55 -15.55
CA PHE A 697 17.42 34.86 -14.83
C PHE A 697 16.96 33.48 -14.35
N LYS A 698 17.63 32.42 -14.82
CA LYS A 698 17.42 31.05 -14.33
C LYS A 698 18.13 30.87 -12.98
N ARG A 699 17.38 30.92 -11.87
CA ARG A 699 17.85 30.39 -10.58
C ARG A 699 17.66 28.86 -10.56
N GLY A 700 18.68 28.13 -10.14
CA GLY A 700 18.59 26.68 -9.91
C GLY A 700 18.13 26.40 -8.48
N ASN A 701 17.00 25.71 -8.32
CA ASN A 701 16.50 25.31 -7.00
C ASN A 701 17.32 24.13 -6.45
N LYS A 702 18.29 24.40 -5.56
CA LYS A 702 18.71 23.42 -4.55
C LYS A 702 17.54 23.23 -3.58
N VAL A 703 17.24 21.97 -3.23
CA VAL A 703 16.37 21.65 -2.09
C VAL A 703 17.27 21.50 -0.86
N ILE A 704 16.99 22.27 0.19
CA ILE A 704 17.61 22.10 1.51
C ILE A 704 16.71 21.15 2.30
N VAL A 705 17.29 20.19 3.02
CA VAL A 705 16.53 19.21 3.83
C VAL A 705 16.61 19.60 5.30
N ALA A 706 15.54 19.38 6.07
CA ALA A 706 15.37 19.92 7.44
C ALA A 706 16.42 19.46 8.47
N ALA A 707 17.17 18.42 8.14
CA ALA A 707 18.24 17.83 8.95
C ALA A 707 19.66 18.26 8.56
N SER A 708 19.85 18.86 7.37
CA SER A 708 21.15 19.35 6.93
C SER A 708 21.64 20.51 7.82
N PRO A 709 22.96 20.69 7.99
CA PRO A 709 23.51 21.96 8.46
C PRO A 709 22.98 23.10 7.59
N PRO A 710 22.52 24.24 8.16
CA PRO A 710 22.00 25.34 7.37
C PRO A 710 23.05 25.83 6.36
N THR A 711 22.63 26.09 5.12
CA THR A 711 23.57 26.49 4.07
C THR A 711 24.04 27.93 4.27
N GLU A 712 25.36 28.13 4.20
CA GLU A 712 25.98 29.47 4.24
C GLU A 712 25.75 30.30 2.96
N ASP A 713 25.00 29.74 1.98
CA ASP A 713 24.57 30.39 0.73
C ASP A 713 23.53 31.50 1.00
N ALA A 714 23.93 32.49 1.81
CA ALA A 714 23.21 33.73 2.02
C ALA A 714 23.27 34.56 0.73
N VAL A 715 22.22 34.46 -0.09
CA VAL A 715 21.89 35.52 -1.05
C VAL A 715 21.52 36.74 -0.20
N ILE A 716 22.50 37.60 0.08
CA ILE A 716 22.29 38.90 0.69
C ILE A 716 21.35 39.66 -0.24
N ALA A 717 20.10 39.83 0.18
CA ALA A 717 19.18 40.72 -0.49
C ALA A 717 19.76 42.14 -0.40
N THR A 718 19.73 42.88 -1.51
CA THR A 718 20.25 44.26 -1.57
C THR A 718 19.41 45.25 -0.75
N GLU A 719 18.26 44.80 -0.27
CA GLU A 719 17.33 45.49 0.61
C GLU A 719 16.94 44.52 1.76
N PRO A 720 16.66 44.99 2.99
CA PRO A 720 16.22 44.13 4.08
C PRO A 720 14.90 43.41 3.76
N LEU A 721 14.75 42.17 4.24
CA LEU A 721 13.48 41.43 4.07
C LEU A 721 12.32 42.15 4.76
N THR A 722 11.19 42.20 4.06
CA THR A 722 9.91 42.72 4.56
C THR A 722 9.05 41.59 5.12
N LYS A 723 7.94 41.92 5.80
CA LYS A 723 6.94 40.91 6.22
C LYS A 723 6.31 40.25 4.98
N GLU A 724 6.12 41.04 3.94
CA GLU A 724 5.54 40.67 2.65
C GLU A 724 6.42 39.63 1.92
N ASP A 725 7.75 39.70 2.06
CA ASP A 725 8.68 38.65 1.59
C ASP A 725 8.51 37.34 2.37
N LEU A 726 8.23 37.38 3.67
CA LEU A 726 8.00 36.20 4.50
C LEU A 726 6.65 35.54 4.20
N VAL A 727 5.62 36.33 3.88
CA VAL A 727 4.34 35.85 3.33
C VAL A 727 4.56 35.25 1.94
N GLY A 728 5.28 35.95 1.07
CA GLY A 728 5.66 35.48 -0.27
C GLY A 728 6.47 34.17 -0.24
N TYR A 729 7.31 33.97 0.77
CA TYR A 729 8.05 32.73 1.00
C TYR A 729 7.14 31.52 1.24
N LEU A 730 6.06 31.69 2.02
CA LEU A 730 5.06 30.63 2.27
C LEU A 730 4.17 30.42 1.05
N ALA A 731 3.69 31.51 0.44
CA ALA A 731 2.87 31.48 -0.77
C ALA A 731 3.60 30.86 -1.97
N SER A 732 4.93 30.93 -2.03
CA SER A 732 5.75 30.21 -3.03
C SER A 732 5.72 28.68 -2.87
N GLY A 733 5.04 28.14 -1.85
CA GLY A 733 4.73 26.72 -1.71
C GLY A 733 3.54 26.24 -2.53
N CYS A 734 2.69 27.17 -3.02
CA CYS A 734 1.50 26.84 -3.80
C CYS A 734 1.83 26.09 -5.10
N LYS A 735 1.24 24.90 -5.28
CA LYS A 735 1.44 24.00 -6.42
C LYS A 735 0.09 23.56 -7.01
N PRO A 736 -0.08 23.52 -8.34
CA PRO A 736 -1.28 22.94 -8.93
C PRO A 736 -1.34 21.42 -8.65
N LYS A 737 -2.54 20.83 -8.73
CA LYS A 737 -2.87 19.52 -8.12
C LYS A 737 -2.05 18.36 -8.67
N GLU A 738 -1.68 18.39 -9.95
CA GLU A 738 -0.79 17.44 -10.62
C GLU A 738 0.67 17.48 -10.10
N ASN A 739 1.06 18.58 -9.45
CA ASN A 739 2.37 18.78 -8.83
C ASN A 739 2.38 18.59 -7.31
N TRP A 740 1.24 18.23 -6.69
CA TRP A 740 1.19 17.83 -5.28
C TRP A 740 1.95 16.53 -5.06
N ARG A 741 2.76 16.47 -3.99
CA ARG A 741 3.55 15.27 -3.65
C ARG A 741 3.36 14.88 -2.19
N ILE A 742 3.85 13.70 -1.83
CA ILE A 742 3.73 13.08 -0.51
C ILE A 742 5.16 12.91 -0.02
N GLY A 743 5.60 13.76 0.90
CA GLY A 743 6.81 13.50 1.69
C GLY A 743 6.42 12.75 2.97
N THR A 744 7.18 11.75 3.39
CA THR A 744 6.93 11.03 4.64
C THR A 744 8.20 11.00 5.47
N GLU A 745 8.09 11.32 6.76
CA GLU A 745 9.22 11.37 7.68
C GLU A 745 8.96 10.39 8.83
N HIS A 746 9.98 9.63 9.26
CA HIS A 746 9.81 8.72 10.40
C HIS A 746 11.09 8.54 11.23
N GLU A 747 10.90 8.55 12.55
CA GLU A 747 11.93 8.33 13.56
C GLU A 747 11.83 6.91 14.15
N LYS A 748 12.93 6.42 14.71
CA LYS A 748 13.02 5.09 15.34
C LYS A 748 14.19 5.04 16.33
N PHE A 749 14.02 4.32 17.43
CA PHE A 749 15.07 4.12 18.42
C PHE A 749 15.97 2.95 18.01
N GLY A 750 17.26 3.20 17.85
CA GLY A 750 18.27 2.14 17.73
C GLY A 750 18.72 1.64 19.09
N PHE A 751 18.96 0.33 19.22
CA PHE A 751 19.33 -0.30 20.49
C PHE A 751 20.26 -1.51 20.29
N ASP A 752 21.08 -1.82 21.30
CA ASP A 752 21.91 -3.04 21.33
C ASP A 752 21.05 -4.28 21.65
N LEU A 753 21.11 -5.31 20.79
CA LEU A 753 20.26 -6.50 20.87
C LEU A 753 20.50 -7.39 22.12
N LYS A 754 21.60 -7.19 22.86
CA LYS A 754 21.96 -8.03 24.04
C LYS A 754 21.62 -7.37 25.37
N THR A 755 21.64 -6.04 25.41
CA THR A 755 21.49 -5.21 26.63
C THR A 755 20.26 -4.32 26.58
N LEU A 756 19.63 -4.22 25.41
CA LEU A 756 18.53 -3.30 25.07
C LEU A 756 18.88 -1.80 25.21
N ARG A 757 20.15 -1.47 25.49
CA ARG A 757 20.63 -0.09 25.70
C ARG A 757 20.46 0.77 24.43
N PRO A 758 20.18 2.08 24.55
CA PRO A 758 20.10 2.97 23.39
C PRO A 758 21.44 3.01 22.64
N MET A 759 21.39 3.10 21.32
CA MET A 759 22.59 3.13 20.48
C MET A 759 23.43 4.40 20.71
N THR A 760 24.73 4.22 20.96
CA THR A 760 25.70 5.32 21.18
C THR A 760 25.99 6.12 19.92
N TYR A 761 26.54 7.34 20.05
CA TYR A 761 26.95 8.14 18.90
C TYR A 761 28.03 7.43 18.06
N GLU A 762 28.95 6.71 18.70
CA GLU A 762 30.00 5.94 18.04
C GLU A 762 29.39 4.83 17.16
N GLN A 763 28.40 4.10 17.68
CA GLN A 763 27.65 3.10 16.91
C GLN A 763 26.84 3.76 15.77
N ILE A 764 26.20 4.90 16.01
CA ILE A 764 25.51 5.69 14.97
C ILE A 764 26.48 6.13 13.86
N SER A 765 27.66 6.62 14.23
CA SER A 765 28.70 7.06 13.29
C SER A 765 29.19 5.90 12.43
N HIS A 766 29.45 4.72 13.02
CA HIS A 766 29.78 3.52 12.26
C HIS A 766 28.64 3.09 11.32
N LEU A 767 27.38 3.12 11.78
CA LEU A 767 26.21 2.78 10.97
C LEU A 767 26.04 3.73 9.77
N LEU A 768 26.15 5.06 9.98
CA LEU A 768 26.05 6.05 8.91
C LEU A 768 27.19 5.92 7.89
N ASN A 769 28.44 5.71 8.34
CA ASN A 769 29.57 5.49 7.43
C ASN A 769 29.37 4.22 6.59
N ALA A 770 28.94 3.11 7.21
CA ALA A 770 28.73 1.84 6.51
C ALA A 770 27.49 1.85 5.59
N ILE A 771 26.43 2.61 5.89
CA ILE A 771 25.31 2.83 4.95
C ILE A 771 25.78 3.66 3.75
N SER A 772 26.53 4.74 3.98
CA SER A 772 27.13 5.57 2.92
C SER A 772 27.99 4.76 1.96
N GLU A 773 28.88 3.91 2.49
CA GLU A 773 29.84 3.11 1.71
C GLU A 773 29.23 1.86 1.05
N ARG A 774 28.07 1.38 1.53
CA ARG A 774 27.38 0.18 1.00
C ARG A 774 26.26 0.50 0.02
N PHE A 775 25.65 1.68 0.13
CA PHE A 775 24.44 2.06 -0.61
C PHE A 775 24.53 3.44 -1.30
N ASP A 776 25.74 3.98 -1.47
CA ASP A 776 26.02 5.22 -2.21
C ASP A 776 25.23 6.47 -1.70
N TRP A 777 25.35 6.78 -0.41
CA TRP A 777 24.83 8.03 0.18
C TRP A 777 25.95 9.04 0.48
N ASP A 778 25.70 10.32 0.22
CA ASP A 778 26.59 11.43 0.57
C ASP A 778 26.60 11.66 2.10
N LYS A 779 27.79 11.89 2.69
CA LYS A 779 27.96 12.07 4.15
C LYS A 779 27.67 13.51 4.57
N ILE A 780 26.70 13.71 5.49
CA ILE A 780 26.40 15.02 6.09
C ILE A 780 27.24 15.19 7.35
N MET A 781 28.09 16.23 7.39
CA MET A 781 29.06 16.49 8.46
C MET A 781 28.74 17.78 9.23
N GLU A 782 28.92 17.76 10.55
CA GLU A 782 28.96 18.95 11.41
C GLU A 782 30.29 18.96 12.17
N GLY A 783 31.20 19.85 11.75
CA GLY A 783 32.62 19.72 12.11
C GLY A 783 33.20 18.41 11.57
N ASP A 784 33.90 17.66 12.42
CA ASP A 784 34.46 16.34 12.10
C ASP A 784 33.44 15.18 12.29
N ASN A 785 32.25 15.46 12.83
CA ASN A 785 31.23 14.45 13.13
C ASN A 785 30.31 14.21 11.93
N ILE A 786 30.08 12.93 11.58
CA ILE A 786 28.98 12.56 10.68
C ILE A 786 27.66 12.63 11.46
N ILE A 787 26.66 13.31 10.92
CA ILE A 787 25.39 13.60 11.60
C ILE A 787 24.13 13.24 10.79
N GLY A 788 24.32 12.68 9.60
CA GLY A 788 23.26 12.28 8.67
C GLY A 788 23.83 11.86 7.32
N LEU A 789 22.94 11.53 6.38
CA LEU A 789 23.28 11.17 5.00
C LEU A 789 22.29 11.82 4.01
N GLN A 790 22.68 12.00 2.75
CA GLN A 790 21.80 12.46 1.67
C GLN A 790 21.87 11.53 0.46
N GLN A 791 20.73 11.26 -0.19
CA GLN A 791 20.68 10.56 -1.48
C GLN A 791 19.57 11.14 -2.35
N GLY A 792 19.95 11.99 -3.31
CA GLY A 792 19.02 12.69 -4.19
C GLY A 792 18.11 13.65 -3.43
N LYS A 793 16.87 13.20 -3.15
CA LYS A 793 15.87 13.94 -2.37
C LYS A 793 15.58 13.36 -0.98
N GLN A 794 16.11 12.18 -0.66
CA GLN A 794 16.02 11.60 0.69
C GLN A 794 17.15 12.14 1.56
N SER A 795 16.92 12.22 2.88
CA SER A 795 18.00 12.35 3.85
C SER A 795 17.78 11.45 5.06
N ILE A 796 18.87 10.96 5.63
CA ILE A 796 18.91 10.27 6.92
C ILE A 796 19.43 11.26 7.95
N SER A 797 18.78 11.28 9.11
CA SER A 797 18.93 12.32 10.12
C SER A 797 19.03 11.72 11.53
N LEU A 798 19.49 12.54 12.47
CA LEU A 798 19.66 12.20 13.88
C LEU A 798 19.00 13.26 14.74
N GLU A 799 17.99 12.88 15.51
CA GLU A 799 17.38 13.71 16.54
C GLU A 799 18.16 13.63 17.88
N PRO A 800 17.87 14.50 18.89
CA PRO A 800 18.78 14.76 20.00
C PRO A 800 19.26 13.53 20.79
N GLY A 801 18.41 12.52 20.93
CA GLY A 801 18.68 11.25 21.61
C GLY A 801 19.20 10.12 20.72
N GLY A 802 19.60 10.43 19.47
CA GLY A 802 20.05 9.42 18.51
C GLY A 802 18.91 8.66 17.82
N GLN A 803 17.67 9.18 17.87
CA GLN A 803 16.58 8.65 17.06
C GLN A 803 16.93 8.81 15.57
N PHE A 804 16.84 7.71 14.82
CA PHE A 804 17.42 7.60 13.48
C PHE A 804 16.35 7.84 12.42
N GLU A 805 16.24 9.08 12.00
CA GLU A 805 15.18 9.61 11.15
C GLU A 805 15.46 9.35 9.66
N LEU A 806 14.41 9.07 8.88
CA LEU A 806 14.39 9.30 7.43
C LEU A 806 13.44 10.47 7.15
N SER A 807 13.89 11.49 6.43
CA SER A 807 13.04 12.42 5.70
C SER A 807 13.02 11.99 4.23
N GLY A 808 11.87 11.46 3.80
CA GLY A 808 11.67 10.81 2.51
C GLY A 808 11.50 11.78 1.34
N ALA A 809 11.58 11.29 0.10
CA ALA A 809 11.40 12.13 -1.08
C ALA A 809 9.94 12.61 -1.22
N PRO A 810 9.68 13.74 -1.91
CA PRO A 810 8.35 14.14 -2.34
C PRO A 810 7.87 13.25 -3.50
N LEU A 811 7.10 12.20 -3.17
CA LEU A 811 6.63 11.14 -4.09
C LEU A 811 5.19 11.37 -4.56
N GLU A 812 4.73 10.66 -5.60
CA GLU A 812 3.39 10.85 -6.18
C GLU A 812 2.33 9.91 -5.57
N THR A 813 2.77 8.73 -5.15
CA THR A 813 1.90 7.65 -4.68
C THR A 813 2.36 7.07 -3.34
N LEU A 814 1.40 6.51 -2.61
CA LEU A 814 1.60 5.78 -1.37
C LEU A 814 2.32 4.44 -1.59
N HIS A 815 2.22 3.88 -2.81
CA HIS A 815 3.02 2.73 -3.24
C HIS A 815 4.52 3.06 -3.28
N GLN A 816 4.90 4.19 -3.89
CA GLN A 816 6.27 4.68 -3.86
C GLN A 816 6.71 5.00 -2.42
N THR A 817 5.84 5.65 -1.64
CA THR A 817 6.11 6.00 -0.23
C THR A 817 6.44 4.76 0.61
N CYS A 818 5.63 3.70 0.49
CA CYS A 818 5.85 2.47 1.23
C CYS A 818 7.07 1.68 0.71
N ALA A 819 7.38 1.77 -0.59
CA ALA A 819 8.62 1.20 -1.14
C ALA A 819 9.88 1.93 -0.63
N GLU A 820 9.84 3.26 -0.49
CA GLU A 820 10.93 4.07 0.09
C GLU A 820 11.17 3.70 1.56
N VAL A 821 10.10 3.63 2.37
CA VAL A 821 10.17 3.17 3.77
C VAL A 821 10.79 1.77 3.87
N ASN A 822 10.38 0.81 3.04
CA ASN A 822 10.95 -0.54 3.05
C ASN A 822 12.41 -0.58 2.58
N SER A 823 12.79 0.24 1.58
CA SER A 823 14.18 0.38 1.14
C SER A 823 15.08 0.90 2.26
N HIS A 824 14.66 1.96 2.96
CA HIS A 824 15.39 2.52 4.09
C HIS A 824 15.53 1.53 5.25
N LEU A 825 14.44 0.87 5.65
CA LEU A 825 14.46 -0.12 6.72
C LEU A 825 15.37 -1.32 6.37
N TYR A 826 15.35 -1.78 5.12
CA TYR A 826 16.29 -2.80 4.65
C TYR A 826 17.75 -2.33 4.78
N GLN A 827 18.08 -1.14 4.26
CA GLN A 827 19.46 -0.63 4.25
C GLN A 827 20.02 -0.46 5.67
N VAL A 828 19.20 0.06 6.59
CA VAL A 828 19.55 0.17 8.00
C VAL A 828 19.76 -1.20 8.63
N LYS A 829 18.83 -2.14 8.48
CA LYS A 829 18.94 -3.50 9.05
C LYS A 829 20.14 -4.27 8.51
N ALA A 830 20.39 -4.20 7.21
CA ALA A 830 21.48 -4.90 6.54
C ALA A 830 22.88 -4.48 7.02
N VAL A 831 23.01 -3.38 7.76
CA VAL A 831 24.24 -2.95 8.45
C VAL A 831 24.10 -3.15 9.97
N ALA A 832 22.96 -2.77 10.55
CA ALA A 832 22.72 -2.85 12.00
C ALA A 832 22.79 -4.28 12.54
N GLU A 833 22.27 -5.29 11.81
CA GLU A 833 22.36 -6.71 12.19
C GLU A 833 23.82 -7.20 12.32
N GLU A 834 24.72 -6.70 11.48
CA GLU A 834 26.16 -7.03 11.55
C GLU A 834 26.85 -6.40 12.77
N MET A 835 26.28 -5.30 13.29
CA MET A 835 26.74 -4.58 14.48
C MET A 835 26.09 -5.07 15.78
N GLY A 836 25.10 -5.96 15.71
CA GLY A 836 24.28 -6.37 16.86
C GLY A 836 23.27 -5.31 17.32
N ILE A 837 22.86 -4.41 16.41
CA ILE A 837 21.90 -3.34 16.66
C ILE A 837 20.52 -3.69 16.08
N GLY A 838 19.47 -3.45 16.85
CA GLY A 838 18.07 -3.47 16.41
C GLY A 838 17.47 -2.06 16.33
N PHE A 839 16.28 -1.94 15.75
CA PHE A 839 15.50 -0.69 15.72
C PHE A 839 14.03 -0.96 16.03
N ILE A 840 13.44 -0.19 16.96
CA ILE A 840 12.01 -0.28 17.29
C ILE A 840 11.17 0.90 16.80
N GLY A 841 9.95 0.59 16.35
CA GLY A 841 8.90 1.55 16.01
C GLY A 841 7.92 1.76 17.16
N ILE A 842 8.22 2.71 18.05
CA ILE A 842 7.41 3.04 19.23
C ILE A 842 7.40 4.56 19.45
N GLY A 843 6.31 5.13 19.99
CA GLY A 843 6.17 6.58 20.12
C GLY A 843 7.08 7.21 21.19
N PHE A 844 7.48 6.43 22.19
CA PHE A 844 8.29 6.86 23.33
C PHE A 844 9.21 5.72 23.78
N GLN A 845 10.39 6.05 24.29
CA GLN A 845 11.39 5.10 24.81
C GLN A 845 10.84 4.30 26.02
N PRO A 846 10.55 2.99 25.89
CA PRO A 846 9.77 2.25 26.89
C PRO A 846 10.54 1.85 28.16
N LYS A 847 11.88 1.73 28.08
CA LYS A 847 12.72 1.07 29.12
C LYS A 847 13.63 2.02 29.88
N TRP A 848 14.18 3.05 29.24
CA TRP A 848 15.30 3.83 29.78
C TRP A 848 14.92 5.21 30.32
N GLU A 849 15.63 5.65 31.37
CA GLU A 849 15.50 7.00 31.93
C GLU A 849 16.09 8.04 30.97
N ARG A 850 15.68 9.32 31.11
CA ARG A 850 16.23 10.44 30.32
C ARG A 850 17.77 10.55 30.40
N LYS A 851 18.37 10.14 31.52
CA LYS A 851 19.84 10.16 31.76
C LYS A 851 20.61 9.07 31.01
N ASP A 852 19.94 8.01 30.57
CA ASP A 852 20.53 6.86 29.89
C ASP A 852 20.62 7.07 28.36
N ILE A 853 20.08 8.18 27.84
CA ILE A 853 20.01 8.48 26.42
C ILE A 853 21.28 9.24 25.97
N PRO A 854 22.02 8.73 24.95
CA PRO A 854 23.13 9.46 24.35
C PRO A 854 22.71 10.79 23.72
N VAL A 855 23.53 11.83 23.88
CA VAL A 855 23.28 13.15 23.27
C VAL A 855 24.05 13.26 21.95
N MET A 856 23.36 13.55 20.85
CA MET A 856 24.00 13.70 19.54
C MET A 856 24.84 14.99 19.45
N PRO A 857 26.05 14.96 18.83
CA PRO A 857 26.99 16.07 18.82
C PRO A 857 26.63 17.13 17.74
N LYS A 858 25.43 17.72 17.87
CA LYS A 858 24.90 18.77 16.98
C LYS A 858 24.64 20.03 17.81
N GLY A 859 25.31 21.14 17.49
CA GLY A 859 25.31 22.37 18.30
C GLY A 859 23.91 22.98 18.50
N ARG A 860 22.99 22.79 17.54
CA ARG A 860 21.59 23.21 17.67
C ARG A 860 20.89 22.59 18.90
N TYR A 861 21.25 21.37 19.28
CA TYR A 861 20.63 20.66 20.39
C TYR A 861 21.17 21.06 21.76
N GLU A 862 22.37 21.62 21.87
CA GLU A 862 22.85 22.19 23.13
C GLU A 862 22.03 23.43 23.53
N ILE A 863 21.78 24.33 22.58
CA ILE A 863 20.92 25.51 22.77
C ILE A 863 19.51 25.08 23.19
N MET A 864 18.90 24.15 22.46
CA MET A 864 17.56 23.62 22.79
C MET A 864 17.52 22.94 24.17
N ARG A 865 18.49 22.08 24.49
CA ARG A 865 18.59 21.40 25.81
C ARG A 865 18.70 22.40 26.96
N ASN A 866 19.42 23.50 26.74
CA ASN A 866 19.59 24.57 27.73
C ASN A 866 18.36 25.50 27.80
N TYR A 867 17.44 25.44 26.83
CA TYR A 867 16.23 26.26 26.78
C TYR A 867 14.98 25.54 27.30
N MET A 868 14.73 24.28 26.93
CA MET A 868 13.48 23.56 27.28
C MET A 868 13.08 23.68 28.77
N PRO A 869 13.99 23.52 29.76
CA PRO A 869 13.63 23.65 31.18
C PRO A 869 13.14 25.04 31.62
N LYS A 870 13.26 26.07 30.76
CA LYS A 870 12.76 27.43 31.00
C LYS A 870 11.30 27.61 30.57
N VAL A 871 10.75 26.68 29.78
CA VAL A 871 9.45 26.83 29.08
C VAL A 871 8.49 25.63 29.23
N GLY A 872 8.97 24.48 29.69
CA GLY A 872 8.16 23.29 29.98
C GLY A 872 8.96 22.20 30.69
N SER A 873 8.31 21.31 31.44
CA SER A 873 8.98 20.22 32.17
C SER A 873 9.27 19.00 31.29
N LEU A 874 8.51 18.82 30.21
CA LEU A 874 8.54 17.65 29.33
C LEU A 874 9.31 17.89 28.01
N GLY A 875 9.68 19.14 27.69
CA GLY A 875 10.39 19.46 26.43
C GLY A 875 11.74 18.76 26.23
N LEU A 876 12.41 18.33 27.30
CA LEU A 876 13.59 17.46 27.20
C LEU A 876 13.24 16.00 26.85
N ASP A 877 12.10 15.48 27.30
CA ASP A 877 11.65 14.13 26.91
C ASP A 877 11.10 14.08 25.48
N MET A 878 10.57 15.20 24.97
CA MET A 878 10.33 15.38 23.54
C MET A 878 11.63 15.13 22.76
N MET A 879 12.69 15.88 23.08
CA MET A 879 13.99 15.82 22.42
C MET A 879 14.64 14.43 22.49
N PHE A 880 14.71 13.82 23.67
CA PHE A 880 15.53 12.61 23.90
C PHE A 880 14.75 11.30 23.87
N ARG A 881 13.42 11.31 24.09
CA ARG A 881 12.65 10.08 24.35
C ARG A 881 11.40 9.90 23.50
N THR A 882 11.12 10.73 22.49
CA THR A 882 10.01 10.51 21.53
C THR A 882 10.48 10.07 20.14
N CYS A 883 9.62 9.37 19.40
CA CYS A 883 9.72 9.13 17.95
C CYS A 883 8.36 9.36 17.27
N THR A 884 8.33 10.05 16.14
CA THR A 884 7.11 10.33 15.35
C THR A 884 7.13 9.64 13.97
N VAL A 885 5.95 9.52 13.36
CA VAL A 885 5.81 9.47 11.90
C VAL A 885 5.00 10.69 11.46
N GLN A 886 5.41 11.32 10.35
CA GLN A 886 4.84 12.55 9.82
C GLN A 886 4.57 12.41 8.32
N VAL A 887 3.65 13.23 7.79
CA VAL A 887 3.47 13.39 6.35
C VAL A 887 3.41 14.86 5.97
N ASN A 888 4.09 15.18 4.88
CA ASN A 888 4.31 16.52 4.35
C ASN A 888 3.52 16.64 3.03
N LEU A 889 2.53 17.54 3.01
CA LEU A 889 1.49 17.64 1.98
C LEU A 889 1.35 19.07 1.43
N ASP A 890 1.01 19.16 0.15
CA ASP A 890 0.99 20.38 -0.64
C ASP A 890 -0.40 21.02 -0.71
N PHE A 891 -0.40 22.32 -1.01
CA PHE A 891 -1.60 23.13 -1.25
C PHE A 891 -1.48 23.90 -2.58
N SER A 892 -2.62 24.25 -3.19
CA SER A 892 -2.69 24.97 -4.47
C SER A 892 -2.85 26.48 -4.36
N SER A 893 -3.31 26.95 -3.22
CA SER A 893 -3.65 28.34 -2.96
C SER A 893 -3.73 28.59 -1.46
N GLU A 894 -3.83 29.86 -1.05
CA GLU A 894 -4.11 30.23 0.34
C GLU A 894 -5.45 29.64 0.83
N ALA A 895 -6.50 29.66 0.00
CA ALA A 895 -7.80 29.08 0.35
C ALA A 895 -7.75 27.55 0.56
N ASP A 896 -6.97 26.84 -0.27
CA ASP A 896 -6.72 25.40 -0.11
C ASP A 896 -5.83 25.11 1.12
N MET A 897 -4.83 25.95 1.39
CA MET A 897 -4.02 25.90 2.60
C MET A 897 -4.89 26.06 3.86
N ILE A 898 -5.74 27.09 3.93
CA ILE A 898 -6.66 27.34 5.07
C ILE A 898 -7.58 26.12 5.30
N ARG A 899 -8.19 25.60 4.22
CA ARG A 899 -9.05 24.40 4.27
C ARG A 899 -8.30 23.20 4.84
N LYS A 900 -7.12 22.88 4.31
CA LYS A 900 -6.30 21.73 4.75
C LYS A 900 -5.75 21.91 6.16
N PHE A 901 -5.40 23.12 6.58
CA PHE A 901 -4.89 23.42 7.92
C PHE A 901 -6.01 23.26 8.97
N ARG A 902 -7.20 23.84 8.72
CA ARG A 902 -8.38 23.66 9.58
C ARG A 902 -8.79 22.18 9.71
N ALA A 903 -8.87 21.47 8.58
CA ALA A 903 -9.17 20.03 8.56
C ALA A 903 -8.11 19.20 9.31
N GLY A 904 -6.82 19.46 9.07
CA GLY A 904 -5.72 18.79 9.76
C GLY A 904 -5.76 19.00 11.28
N LEU A 905 -5.87 20.25 11.74
CA LEU A 905 -5.96 20.56 13.17
C LEU A 905 -7.18 19.93 13.83
N ALA A 906 -8.36 19.96 13.19
CA ALA A 906 -9.55 19.35 13.75
C ALA A 906 -9.42 17.82 13.90
N LEU A 907 -8.81 17.15 12.91
CA LEU A 907 -8.65 15.69 12.92
C LEU A 907 -7.37 15.18 13.60
N GLN A 908 -6.43 16.05 13.99
CA GLN A 908 -5.16 15.60 14.59
C GLN A 908 -5.32 14.74 15.86
N PRO A 909 -6.28 15.01 16.77
CA PRO A 909 -6.57 14.11 17.87
C PRO A 909 -7.05 12.73 17.42
N ILE A 910 -7.77 12.61 16.30
CA ILE A 910 -8.20 11.31 15.76
C ILE A 910 -7.00 10.53 15.21
N ALA A 911 -6.12 11.17 14.44
CA ALA A 911 -4.87 10.53 14.02
C ALA A 911 -3.99 10.14 15.23
N THR A 912 -3.91 10.99 16.25
CA THR A 912 -3.20 10.67 17.50
C THR A 912 -3.79 9.43 18.18
N ALA A 913 -5.12 9.30 18.24
CA ALA A 913 -5.80 8.13 18.80
C ALA A 913 -5.54 6.85 17.97
N LEU A 914 -5.60 6.94 16.64
CA LEU A 914 -5.38 5.80 15.74
C LEU A 914 -3.95 5.26 15.79
N PHE A 915 -2.97 6.16 15.95
CA PHE A 915 -1.56 5.80 15.94
C PHE A 915 -0.93 5.63 17.32
N ALA A 916 -1.64 5.96 18.42
CA ALA A 916 -1.16 5.89 19.80
C ALA A 916 -0.35 4.62 20.10
N ASN A 917 0.92 4.81 20.48
CA ASN A 917 1.93 3.75 20.55
C ASN A 917 2.99 4.04 21.62
N SER A 918 2.64 4.68 22.73
CA SER A 918 3.60 5.01 23.80
C SER A 918 3.06 4.84 25.24
N PRO A 919 2.60 3.62 25.64
CA PRO A 919 2.03 3.37 26.96
C PRO A 919 3.05 3.08 28.07
N PHE A 920 4.35 2.98 27.75
CA PHE A 920 5.39 2.62 28.70
C PHE A 920 6.40 3.75 28.94
N THR A 921 6.89 3.83 30.18
CA THR A 921 8.01 4.68 30.58
C THR A 921 8.82 3.92 31.64
N GLU A 922 10.14 3.90 31.51
CA GLU A 922 11.06 3.34 32.53
C GLU A 922 10.69 1.91 32.99
N GLY A 923 10.23 1.08 32.05
CA GLY A 923 9.88 -0.32 32.27
C GLY A 923 8.46 -0.59 32.76
N LYS A 924 7.58 0.42 32.84
CA LYS A 924 6.22 0.30 33.40
C LYS A 924 5.16 1.03 32.58
N PRO A 925 3.87 0.62 32.66
CA PRO A 925 2.75 1.41 32.18
C PRO A 925 2.74 2.80 32.81
N ASN A 926 2.57 3.84 31.98
CA ASN A 926 2.71 5.24 32.40
C ASN A 926 1.37 5.99 32.57
N GLY A 927 0.23 5.29 32.39
CA GLY A 927 -1.12 5.86 32.51
C GLY A 927 -1.67 6.52 31.24
N TYR A 928 -0.90 6.50 30.14
CA TYR A 928 -1.28 7.06 28.85
C TYR A 928 -1.27 5.99 27.75
N LEU A 929 -1.87 6.31 26.61
CA LEU A 929 -1.79 5.54 25.36
C LEU A 929 -0.82 6.19 24.37
N SER A 930 -0.77 7.53 24.36
CA SER A 930 0.31 8.31 23.74
C SER A 930 0.95 9.25 24.77
N MET A 931 1.93 8.75 25.52
CA MET A 931 2.80 9.60 26.35
C MET A 931 3.54 10.63 25.51
N ARG A 932 3.90 10.29 24.26
CA ARG A 932 4.48 11.24 23.30
C ARG A 932 3.57 12.46 23.08
N SER A 933 2.28 12.26 22.81
CA SER A 933 1.34 13.39 22.61
C SER A 933 1.11 14.17 23.91
N GLN A 934 1.06 13.49 25.06
CA GLN A 934 1.04 14.17 26.36
C GLN A 934 2.27 15.06 26.58
N ILE A 935 3.46 14.62 26.20
CA ILE A 935 4.71 15.40 26.29
C ILE A 935 4.62 16.70 25.49
N TRP A 936 4.04 16.68 24.29
CA TRP A 936 3.80 17.88 23.48
C TRP A 936 2.79 18.88 24.11
N THR A 937 2.18 18.58 25.26
CA THR A 937 1.38 19.55 26.03
C THR A 937 2.21 20.43 26.98
N ASP A 938 3.46 20.07 27.27
CA ASP A 938 4.36 20.80 28.19
C ASP A 938 5.82 20.82 27.68
N THR A 939 5.98 21.06 26.37
CA THR A 939 7.28 21.24 25.70
C THR A 939 7.68 22.73 25.69
N ASP A 940 6.91 23.55 24.99
CA ASP A 940 6.99 25.02 24.98
C ASP A 940 5.67 25.55 24.41
N ASN A 941 4.85 26.17 25.25
CA ASN A 941 3.51 26.62 24.89
C ASN A 941 3.48 27.82 23.92
N ASN A 942 4.63 28.46 23.65
CA ASN A 942 4.73 29.53 22.64
C ASN A 942 4.75 28.98 21.21
N ARG A 943 5.07 27.69 21.01
CA ARG A 943 5.32 27.09 19.69
C ARG A 943 4.55 25.81 19.38
N ALA A 944 3.68 25.35 20.29
CA ALA A 944 3.01 24.06 20.22
C ALA A 944 1.48 24.18 20.37
N GLY A 945 0.76 23.09 20.09
CA GLY A 945 -0.70 23.00 20.30
C GLY A 945 -1.57 23.23 19.07
N MET A 946 -2.84 23.58 19.32
CA MET A 946 -3.94 23.54 18.33
C MET A 946 -4.10 24.80 17.47
N LEU A 947 -3.26 25.83 17.65
CA LEU A 947 -3.29 27.12 16.94
C LEU A 947 -4.72 27.64 16.68
N PRO A 948 -5.49 28.00 17.73
CA PRO A 948 -6.93 28.23 17.62
C PRO A 948 -7.30 29.31 16.59
N PHE A 949 -6.43 30.31 16.40
CA PHE A 949 -6.57 31.40 15.43
C PHE A 949 -6.64 30.93 13.96
N VAL A 950 -6.23 29.70 13.65
CA VAL A 950 -6.38 29.10 12.30
C VAL A 950 -7.86 28.96 11.90
N PHE A 951 -8.77 28.97 12.88
CA PHE A 951 -10.21 28.91 12.69
C PHE A 951 -10.89 30.29 12.62
N ASP A 952 -10.15 31.39 12.83
CA ASP A 952 -10.68 32.76 12.69
C ASP A 952 -10.91 33.09 11.21
N ASP A 953 -11.96 33.86 10.88
CA ASP A 953 -12.27 34.27 9.50
C ASP A 953 -11.19 35.16 8.85
N SER A 954 -10.29 35.74 9.65
CA SER A 954 -9.11 36.49 9.19
C SER A 954 -7.92 35.61 8.77
N PHE A 955 -7.98 34.29 9.01
CA PHE A 955 -6.80 33.45 8.88
C PHE A 955 -6.31 33.28 7.43
N GLY A 956 -5.01 33.45 7.25
CA GLY A 956 -4.26 33.24 6.01
C GLY A 956 -2.76 33.16 6.29
N PHE A 957 -1.93 33.22 5.24
CA PHE A 957 -0.48 33.23 5.38
C PHE A 957 0.00 34.40 6.25
N GLU A 958 -0.61 35.58 6.14
CA GLU A 958 -0.24 36.77 6.91
C GLU A 958 -0.36 36.56 8.43
N GLN A 959 -1.48 36.02 8.90
CA GLN A 959 -1.70 35.77 10.33
C GLN A 959 -0.78 34.66 10.86
N TYR A 960 -0.38 33.69 10.02
CA TYR A 960 0.64 32.70 10.39
C TYR A 960 2.07 33.29 10.43
N VAL A 961 2.39 34.24 9.55
CA VAL A 961 3.67 34.99 9.62
C VAL A 961 3.74 35.85 10.88
N GLU A 962 2.67 36.56 11.25
CA GLU A 962 2.63 37.34 12.49
C GLU A 962 2.83 36.45 13.74
N TYR A 963 2.13 35.32 13.82
CA TYR A 963 2.39 34.30 14.86
C TYR A 963 3.87 33.88 14.88
N ALA A 964 4.41 33.46 13.73
CA ALA A 964 5.78 32.97 13.64
C ALA A 964 6.86 34.05 13.91
N LEU A 965 6.57 35.34 13.69
CA LEU A 965 7.46 36.45 14.03
C LEU A 965 7.66 36.63 15.54
N ASP A 966 6.62 36.34 16.33
CA ASP A 966 6.60 36.48 17.79
C ASP A 966 6.95 35.18 18.55
N VAL A 967 6.95 34.02 17.89
CA VAL A 967 7.53 32.79 18.46
C VAL A 967 9.01 33.04 18.79
N PRO A 968 9.47 32.80 20.03
CA PRO A 968 10.87 32.98 20.40
C PRO A 968 11.80 32.10 19.57
N MET A 969 12.86 32.71 19.02
CA MET A 969 13.91 32.03 18.28
C MET A 969 14.69 31.05 19.18
N TYR A 970 15.39 30.09 18.56
CA TYR A 970 16.43 29.32 19.21
C TYR A 970 17.83 29.79 18.82
N PHE A 971 18.10 29.88 17.51
CA PHE A 971 19.43 30.20 17.00
C PHE A 971 19.38 30.98 15.70
N VAL A 972 20.52 31.62 15.38
CA VAL A 972 20.87 32.04 14.02
C VAL A 972 22.15 31.31 13.62
N TYR A 973 22.28 30.90 12.36
CA TYR A 973 23.46 30.17 11.87
C TYR A 973 24.36 31.08 11.04
N ARG A 974 25.62 31.24 11.48
CA ARG A 974 26.63 32.10 10.82
C ARG A 974 28.02 31.48 10.96
N LYS A 975 28.84 31.53 9.90
CA LYS A 975 30.28 31.15 9.94
C LYS A 975 30.48 29.74 10.53
N LYS A 976 29.66 28.80 10.08
CA LYS A 976 29.52 27.40 10.54
C LYS A 976 29.29 27.23 12.06
N LYS A 977 28.57 28.17 12.70
CA LYS A 977 28.22 28.12 14.12
C LYS A 977 26.75 28.47 14.36
N TYR A 978 26.16 27.80 15.33
CA TYR A 978 24.89 28.18 15.93
C TYR A 978 25.14 29.27 16.98
N ILE A 979 24.49 30.42 16.82
CA ILE A 979 24.50 31.54 17.77
C ILE A 979 23.21 31.46 18.58
N ASP A 980 23.30 31.38 19.90
CA ASP A 980 22.15 31.37 20.79
C ASP A 980 21.36 32.68 20.69
N CYS A 981 20.08 32.55 20.34
CA CYS A 981 19.12 33.64 20.24
C CYS A 981 17.87 33.36 21.08
N THR A 982 17.99 32.52 22.12
CA THR A 982 16.86 32.05 22.90
C THR A 982 16.14 33.16 23.66
N GLY A 983 14.82 33.20 23.55
CA GLY A 983 13.99 34.25 24.15
C GLY A 983 13.93 35.58 23.36
N LEU A 984 14.57 35.66 22.19
CA LEU A 984 14.50 36.81 21.29
C LEU A 984 13.47 36.56 20.17
N SER A 985 12.87 37.61 19.62
CA SER A 985 11.87 37.50 18.54
C SER A 985 12.51 37.55 17.15
N PHE A 986 11.87 36.91 16.16
CA PHE A 986 12.26 37.09 14.75
C PHE A 986 11.87 38.49 14.25
N ARG A 987 10.84 39.11 14.86
CA ARG A 987 10.46 40.51 14.62
C ARG A 987 11.59 41.51 14.90
N ASP A 988 12.33 41.31 15.99
CA ASP A 988 13.51 42.13 16.31
C ASP A 988 14.66 41.89 15.33
N PHE A 989 14.83 40.65 14.86
CA PHE A 989 15.81 40.31 13.83
C PHE A 989 15.50 40.99 12.50
N LEU A 990 14.23 40.95 12.05
CA LEU A 990 13.75 41.63 10.85
C LEU A 990 14.03 43.15 10.90
N ALA A 991 13.99 43.75 12.09
CA ALA A 991 14.32 45.15 12.33
C ALA A 991 15.84 45.44 12.50
N GLY A 992 16.72 44.44 12.40
CA GLY A 992 18.18 44.56 12.60
C GLY A 992 18.62 44.73 14.07
N LYS A 993 17.73 44.46 15.03
CA LYS A 993 17.88 44.79 16.47
C LYS A 993 18.35 43.61 17.34
N LEU A 994 18.59 42.44 16.76
CA LEU A 994 18.84 41.20 17.50
C LEU A 994 20.15 41.28 18.33
N PRO A 995 20.10 41.26 19.69
CA PRO A 995 21.28 41.54 20.52
C PRO A 995 22.47 40.56 20.33
N SER A 996 22.22 39.32 19.90
CA SER A 996 23.27 38.33 19.65
C SER A 996 24.09 38.61 18.38
N ILE A 997 23.55 39.37 17.42
CA ILE A 997 24.20 39.77 16.15
C ILE A 997 23.73 41.19 15.75
N PRO A 998 24.16 42.23 16.49
CA PRO A 998 23.60 43.58 16.35
C PRO A 998 23.89 44.17 14.96
N GLY A 999 22.84 44.61 14.26
CA GLY A 999 22.92 45.18 12.92
C GLY A 999 22.94 44.16 11.77
N GLU A 1000 22.87 42.85 12.04
CA GLU A 1000 22.58 41.86 10.99
C GLU A 1000 21.06 41.75 10.74
N TYR A 1001 20.68 41.56 9.48
CA TYR A 1001 19.31 41.30 9.02
C TYR A 1001 19.13 39.81 8.66
N PRO A 1002 17.90 39.26 8.73
CA PRO A 1002 17.62 37.88 8.39
C PRO A 1002 17.73 37.61 6.89
N THR A 1003 18.03 36.36 6.57
CA THR A 1003 17.90 35.77 5.23
C THR A 1003 16.69 34.85 5.15
N LEU A 1004 16.28 34.45 3.95
CA LEU A 1004 15.23 33.43 3.79
C LEU A 1004 15.66 32.06 4.36
N ASN A 1005 16.96 31.77 4.46
CA ASN A 1005 17.47 30.58 5.13
C ASN A 1005 17.25 30.67 6.65
N ASP A 1006 17.40 31.87 7.24
CA ASP A 1006 17.10 32.10 8.66
C ASP A 1006 15.60 31.97 8.96
N TRP A 1007 14.75 32.42 8.04
CA TRP A 1007 13.30 32.23 8.12
C TRP A 1007 12.90 30.75 8.03
N GLU A 1008 13.49 29.98 7.09
CA GLU A 1008 13.28 28.53 7.01
C GLU A 1008 13.75 27.82 8.29
N ASN A 1009 14.93 28.16 8.80
CA ASN A 1009 15.43 27.64 10.08
C ASN A 1009 14.43 27.91 11.21
N HIS A 1010 13.97 29.16 11.35
CA HIS A 1010 13.06 29.57 12.41
C HIS A 1010 11.71 28.84 12.34
N LEU A 1011 11.09 28.78 11.16
CA LEU A 1011 9.86 28.01 10.92
C LEU A 1011 10.01 26.53 11.31
N THR A 1012 11.17 25.92 11.03
CA THR A 1012 11.47 24.53 11.43
C THR A 1012 11.64 24.37 12.96
N THR A 1013 11.84 25.44 13.74
CA THR A 1013 11.82 25.41 15.22
C THR A 1013 10.44 25.56 15.86
N ILE A 1014 9.38 25.77 15.08
CA ILE A 1014 8.00 25.82 15.57
C ILE A 1014 7.42 24.40 15.54
N PHE A 1015 6.61 23.98 16.53
CA PHE A 1015 6.15 22.59 16.69
C PHE A 1015 4.65 22.44 17.04
N PRO A 1016 3.71 23.06 16.30
CA PRO A 1016 2.28 22.84 16.48
C PRO A 1016 1.86 21.43 16.07
N GLU A 1017 0.60 21.08 16.37
CA GLU A 1017 -0.02 19.82 15.94
C GLU A 1017 -0.02 19.65 14.42
N VAL A 1018 -0.31 20.72 13.68
CA VAL A 1018 -0.11 20.84 12.23
C VAL A 1018 0.73 22.08 11.96
N ARG A 1019 1.83 21.94 11.22
CA ARG A 1019 2.76 23.03 10.92
C ARG A 1019 2.65 23.47 9.46
N LEU A 1020 2.84 24.78 9.23
CA LEU A 1020 2.90 25.36 7.90
C LEU A 1020 4.32 25.85 7.59
N LYS A 1021 4.85 25.36 6.46
CA LYS A 1021 5.99 25.91 5.72
C LYS A 1021 5.52 26.21 4.29
N ARG A 1022 6.30 25.87 3.27
CA ARG A 1022 5.89 25.78 1.85
C ARG A 1022 5.03 24.53 1.53
N TYR A 1023 4.61 23.84 2.57
CA TYR A 1023 3.81 22.62 2.62
C TYR A 1023 3.23 22.53 4.05
N LEU A 1024 2.20 21.70 4.26
CA LEU A 1024 1.62 21.41 5.56
C LEU A 1024 2.19 20.08 6.09
N GLU A 1025 2.50 20.04 7.39
CA GLU A 1025 3.14 18.91 8.06
C GLU A 1025 2.21 18.36 9.14
N MET A 1026 1.83 17.09 9.04
CA MET A 1026 0.93 16.43 10.01
C MET A 1026 1.77 15.71 11.08
N ARG A 1027 1.83 16.31 12.29
CA ARG A 1027 2.80 15.96 13.35
C ARG A 1027 2.23 15.11 14.50
N GLY A 1028 0.94 14.75 14.50
CA GLY A 1028 0.29 14.12 15.66
C GLY A 1028 0.70 12.66 15.95
N ALA A 1029 1.12 11.86 14.96
CA ALA A 1029 1.19 10.40 15.08
C ALA A 1029 2.48 9.85 15.72
N ASP A 1030 2.33 8.90 16.65
CA ASP A 1030 3.44 8.16 17.26
C ASP A 1030 4.15 7.25 16.24
N GLY A 1031 5.48 7.13 16.35
CA GLY A 1031 6.28 6.15 15.61
C GLY A 1031 5.78 4.72 15.83
N GLY A 1032 5.83 3.89 14.78
CA GLY A 1032 5.22 2.56 14.75
C GLY A 1032 5.82 1.63 13.70
N PRO A 1033 5.53 0.32 13.74
CA PRO A 1033 6.03 -0.68 12.78
C PRO A 1033 5.63 -0.33 11.34
N TRP A 1034 6.40 -0.83 10.36
CA TRP A 1034 6.41 -0.36 8.96
C TRP A 1034 5.02 -0.16 8.30
N ARG A 1035 4.05 -1.03 8.61
CA ARG A 1035 2.69 -0.91 8.07
C ARG A 1035 1.99 0.37 8.50
N ARG A 1036 2.19 0.80 9.75
CA ARG A 1036 1.70 2.09 10.26
C ARG A 1036 2.48 3.27 9.68
N LEU A 1037 3.77 3.11 9.37
CA LEU A 1037 4.53 4.13 8.63
C LEU A 1037 3.92 4.40 7.24
N CYS A 1038 3.41 3.36 6.56
CA CYS A 1038 2.69 3.52 5.28
C CYS A 1038 1.22 3.97 5.45
N ALA A 1039 0.58 3.64 6.58
CA ALA A 1039 -0.82 3.99 6.84
C ALA A 1039 -1.04 5.47 7.20
N LEU A 1040 -0.07 6.11 7.89
CA LEU A 1040 -0.16 7.53 8.28
C LEU A 1040 -0.28 8.47 7.06
N PRO A 1041 0.62 8.43 6.06
CA PRO A 1041 0.47 9.26 4.86
C PRO A 1041 -0.79 8.88 4.09
N ALA A 1042 -1.20 7.60 4.09
CA ALA A 1042 -2.41 7.16 3.41
C ALA A 1042 -3.69 7.79 3.99
N LEU A 1043 -3.78 7.90 5.31
CA LEU A 1043 -4.91 8.54 6.00
C LEU A 1043 -5.08 9.99 5.53
N TRP A 1044 -4.01 10.78 5.60
CA TRP A 1044 -4.06 12.21 5.26
C TRP A 1044 -4.19 12.48 3.77
N VAL A 1045 -3.58 11.67 2.91
CA VAL A 1045 -3.76 11.78 1.45
C VAL A 1045 -5.21 11.48 1.05
N GLY A 1046 -5.84 10.49 1.67
CA GLY A 1046 -7.27 10.22 1.49
C GLY A 1046 -8.16 11.40 1.90
N LEU A 1047 -7.86 12.02 3.05
CA LEU A 1047 -8.66 13.12 3.62
C LEU A 1047 -8.44 14.47 2.91
N LEU A 1048 -7.20 14.77 2.48
CA LEU A 1048 -6.80 16.13 2.09
C LEU A 1048 -6.51 16.31 0.59
N TYR A 1049 -6.25 15.24 -0.19
CA TYR A 1049 -5.99 15.34 -1.63
C TYR A 1049 -7.22 15.06 -2.52
N ASP A 1050 -8.33 14.61 -1.95
CA ASP A 1050 -9.62 14.53 -2.62
C ASP A 1050 -10.55 15.64 -2.12
N ASP A 1051 -11.11 16.43 -3.04
CA ASP A 1051 -11.80 17.68 -2.69
C ASP A 1051 -13.16 17.42 -2.02
N ILE A 1052 -13.78 16.28 -2.31
CA ILE A 1052 -15.02 15.80 -1.69
C ILE A 1052 -14.74 15.36 -0.24
N SER A 1053 -13.69 14.56 -0.02
CA SER A 1053 -13.29 14.13 1.33
C SER A 1053 -12.89 15.32 2.20
N LEU A 1054 -12.15 16.27 1.64
CA LEU A 1054 -11.80 17.52 2.33
C LEU A 1054 -13.04 18.36 2.68
N GLN A 1055 -14.04 18.42 1.79
CA GLN A 1055 -15.30 19.11 2.10
C GLN A 1055 -16.09 18.39 3.19
N ASN A 1056 -16.26 17.07 3.09
CA ASN A 1056 -16.96 16.27 4.11
C ASN A 1056 -16.32 16.43 5.50
N VAL A 1057 -14.99 16.47 5.58
CA VAL A 1057 -14.25 16.71 6.83
C VAL A 1057 -14.51 18.12 7.37
N LEU A 1058 -14.52 19.14 6.51
CA LEU A 1058 -14.82 20.51 6.92
C LEU A 1058 -16.26 20.63 7.42
N ASP A 1059 -17.22 20.03 6.72
CA ASP A 1059 -18.64 20.06 7.10
C ASP A 1059 -18.89 19.32 8.43
N MET A 1060 -18.27 18.14 8.61
CA MET A 1060 -18.32 17.34 9.85
C MET A 1060 -17.65 18.04 11.06
N THR A 1061 -16.72 18.98 10.82
CA THR A 1061 -15.98 19.69 11.87
C THR A 1061 -16.35 21.16 12.02
N ALA A 1062 -17.28 21.67 11.20
CA ALA A 1062 -17.65 23.08 11.13
C ALA A 1062 -18.24 23.64 12.42
N ASP A 1063 -19.00 22.83 13.15
CA ASP A 1063 -19.64 23.21 14.42
C ASP A 1063 -18.80 22.85 15.65
N TRP A 1064 -17.57 22.35 15.48
CA TRP A 1064 -16.70 22.02 16.60
C TRP A 1064 -16.17 23.32 17.22
N THR A 1065 -16.33 23.46 18.53
CA THR A 1065 -15.80 24.60 19.28
C THR A 1065 -14.29 24.50 19.48
N GLN A 1066 -13.64 25.63 19.75
CA GLN A 1066 -12.24 25.67 20.19
C GLN A 1066 -12.02 24.81 21.46
N ALA A 1067 -12.98 24.85 22.40
CA ALA A 1067 -12.94 24.07 23.63
C ALA A 1067 -12.99 22.56 23.35
N GLU A 1068 -13.85 22.11 22.42
CA GLU A 1068 -13.90 20.71 21.98
C GLU A 1068 -12.60 20.25 21.31
N ARG A 1069 -12.06 21.03 20.36
CA ARG A 1069 -10.76 20.73 19.73
C ARG A 1069 -9.64 20.58 20.76
N GLN A 1070 -9.55 21.50 21.72
CA GLN A 1070 -8.54 21.46 22.78
C GLN A 1070 -8.79 20.31 23.79
N MET A 1071 -10.05 20.02 24.11
CA MET A 1071 -10.42 18.89 24.96
C MET A 1071 -9.99 17.56 24.32
N LEU A 1072 -10.27 17.36 23.04
CA LEU A 1072 -9.86 16.18 22.30
C LEU A 1072 -8.33 16.01 22.32
N ARG A 1073 -7.55 17.06 22.02
CA ARG A 1073 -6.08 17.01 22.16
C ARG A 1073 -5.63 16.62 23.56
N ASN A 1074 -6.27 17.17 24.60
CA ASN A 1074 -5.84 16.95 25.99
C ASN A 1074 -6.33 15.61 26.58
N LYS A 1075 -7.32 14.94 25.98
CA LYS A 1075 -7.89 13.67 26.48
C LYS A 1075 -7.46 12.44 25.68
N VAL A 1076 -7.35 12.53 24.36
CA VAL A 1076 -6.87 11.43 23.50
C VAL A 1076 -5.57 10.77 23.98
N PRO A 1077 -4.53 11.50 24.47
CA PRO A 1077 -3.32 10.90 24.97
C PRO A 1077 -3.54 9.84 26.05
N ALA A 1078 -4.61 9.97 26.85
CA ALA A 1078 -4.97 9.02 27.91
C ALA A 1078 -6.07 8.02 27.51
N THR A 1079 -7.06 8.43 26.70
CA THR A 1079 -8.26 7.61 26.42
C THR A 1079 -8.46 7.19 24.96
N GLY A 1080 -7.61 7.62 24.01
CA GLY A 1080 -7.62 7.14 22.63
C GLY A 1080 -8.98 7.27 21.94
N LEU A 1081 -9.41 6.23 21.23
CA LEU A 1081 -10.75 6.18 20.60
C LEU A 1081 -11.91 6.05 21.61
N LYS A 1082 -11.62 5.69 22.86
CA LYS A 1082 -12.59 5.59 23.97
C LYS A 1082 -12.82 6.95 24.66
N THR A 1083 -12.20 8.02 24.17
CA THR A 1083 -12.48 9.41 24.59
C THR A 1083 -13.94 9.76 24.31
N PRO A 1084 -14.75 10.17 25.31
CA PRO A 1084 -16.10 10.63 25.08
C PRO A 1084 -16.14 11.91 24.24
N PHE A 1085 -17.04 11.98 23.28
CA PHE A 1085 -17.24 13.15 22.44
C PHE A 1085 -18.72 13.30 22.08
N ARG A 1086 -19.31 14.45 22.44
CA ARG A 1086 -20.73 14.77 22.25
C ARG A 1086 -21.65 13.67 22.79
N ASP A 1087 -22.41 13.03 21.91
CA ASP A 1087 -23.39 11.97 22.20
C ASP A 1087 -22.79 10.56 22.19
N GLY A 1088 -21.49 10.40 21.91
CA GLY A 1088 -20.84 9.10 21.81
C GLY A 1088 -19.34 9.09 22.14
N LEU A 1089 -18.58 8.31 21.38
CA LEU A 1089 -17.13 8.15 21.53
C LEU A 1089 -16.41 8.65 20.27
N LEU A 1090 -15.16 9.08 20.43
CA LEU A 1090 -14.30 9.46 19.32
C LEU A 1090 -14.14 8.35 18.27
N LYS A 1091 -14.33 7.08 18.66
CA LYS A 1091 -14.47 5.91 17.76
C LYS A 1091 -15.46 6.16 16.63
N HIS A 1092 -16.64 6.72 16.90
CA HIS A 1092 -17.69 6.91 15.88
C HIS A 1092 -17.26 7.96 14.84
N VAL A 1093 -16.64 9.04 15.28
CA VAL A 1093 -16.05 10.04 14.38
C VAL A 1093 -14.89 9.43 13.57
N ALA A 1094 -14.10 8.55 14.17
CA ALA A 1094 -13.02 7.84 13.48
C ALA A 1094 -13.52 6.84 12.43
N GLU A 1095 -14.75 6.31 12.56
CA GLU A 1095 -15.42 5.49 11.54
C GLU A 1095 -15.76 6.31 10.29
N GLU A 1096 -16.30 7.53 10.46
CA GLU A 1096 -16.58 8.46 9.36
C GLU A 1096 -15.29 8.99 8.72
N VAL A 1097 -14.30 9.40 9.52
CA VAL A 1097 -12.98 9.84 9.03
C VAL A 1097 -12.28 8.73 8.23
N LEU A 1098 -12.29 7.49 8.72
CA LEU A 1098 -11.73 6.35 7.97
C LEU A 1098 -12.47 6.11 6.65
N LYS A 1099 -13.80 6.27 6.62
CA LYS A 1099 -14.59 6.16 5.40
C LYS A 1099 -14.19 7.25 4.41
N PHE A 1100 -14.17 8.53 4.80
CA PHE A 1100 -13.74 9.61 3.92
C PHE A 1100 -12.31 9.42 3.41
N ALA A 1101 -11.39 8.95 4.25
CA ALA A 1101 -10.03 8.60 3.83
C ALA A 1101 -10.01 7.49 2.77
N LYS A 1102 -10.80 6.43 2.92
CA LYS A 1102 -10.93 5.37 1.92
C LYS A 1102 -11.53 5.91 0.62
N ASP A 1103 -12.68 6.61 0.71
CA ASP A 1103 -13.40 7.20 -0.41
C ASP A 1103 -12.48 8.11 -1.27
N GLY A 1104 -11.62 8.91 -0.63
CA GLY A 1104 -10.63 9.75 -1.31
C GLY A 1104 -9.47 8.98 -1.97
N LEU A 1105 -8.99 7.89 -1.35
CA LEU A 1105 -8.00 7.00 -1.96
C LEU A 1105 -8.58 6.17 -3.13
N GLU A 1106 -9.89 5.88 -3.12
CA GLU A 1106 -10.59 5.29 -4.26
C GLU A 1106 -10.73 6.28 -5.41
N ARG A 1107 -11.16 7.52 -5.13
CA ARG A 1107 -11.22 8.60 -6.14
C ARG A 1107 -9.87 8.99 -6.73
N ARG A 1108 -8.77 8.81 -5.98
CA ARG A 1108 -7.39 8.91 -6.51
C ARG A 1108 -7.04 7.83 -7.53
N GLY A 1109 -7.77 6.72 -7.63
CA GLY A 1109 -7.63 5.69 -8.68
C GLY A 1109 -6.39 4.78 -8.60
N TYR A 1110 -5.34 5.17 -7.87
CA TYR A 1110 -4.07 4.41 -7.76
C TYR A 1110 -4.18 3.09 -6.95
N LYS A 1111 -5.36 2.70 -6.45
CA LYS A 1111 -5.60 1.50 -5.61
C LYS A 1111 -4.79 1.52 -4.30
N GLU A 1112 -4.78 2.66 -3.62
CA GLU A 1112 -4.00 2.89 -2.40
C GLU A 1112 -4.74 2.55 -1.09
N THR A 1113 -6.04 2.22 -1.16
CA THR A 1113 -6.89 1.93 0.03
C THR A 1113 -6.36 0.84 0.96
N GLY A 1114 -5.62 -0.14 0.44
CA GLY A 1114 -5.05 -1.23 1.22
C GLY A 1114 -4.06 -0.78 2.32
N PHE A 1115 -3.45 0.41 2.19
CA PHE A 1115 -2.61 0.97 3.25
C PHE A 1115 -3.40 1.38 4.52
N LEU A 1116 -4.73 1.54 4.42
CA LEU A 1116 -5.59 1.84 5.56
C LEU A 1116 -6.05 0.59 6.34
N ASN A 1117 -5.63 -0.62 5.95
CA ASN A 1117 -6.13 -1.86 6.58
C ASN A 1117 -5.78 -1.97 8.08
N GLU A 1118 -4.57 -1.56 8.50
CA GLU A 1118 -4.17 -1.60 9.91
C GLU A 1118 -4.98 -0.64 10.78
N VAL A 1119 -5.18 0.60 10.31
CA VAL A 1119 -5.99 1.59 11.03
C VAL A 1119 -7.48 1.26 10.99
N ALA A 1120 -7.96 0.56 9.95
CA ALA A 1120 -9.32 0.08 9.88
C ALA A 1120 -9.64 -0.93 11.00
N GLU A 1121 -8.69 -1.79 11.37
CA GLU A 1121 -8.86 -2.71 12.49
C GLU A 1121 -8.86 -2.00 13.85
N VAL A 1122 -8.04 -0.96 14.02
CA VAL A 1122 -8.06 -0.08 15.21
C VAL A 1122 -9.40 0.63 15.35
N VAL A 1123 -9.93 1.21 14.26
CA VAL A 1123 -11.26 1.84 14.22
C VAL A 1123 -12.37 0.84 14.55
N ARG A 1124 -12.39 -0.32 13.87
CA ARG A 1124 -13.42 -1.35 14.03
C ARG A 1124 -13.52 -1.81 15.49
N THR A 1125 -12.39 -2.14 16.09
CA THR A 1125 -12.31 -2.65 17.48
C THR A 1125 -12.43 -1.56 18.54
N GLY A 1126 -11.99 -0.33 18.23
CA GLY A 1126 -11.78 0.71 19.24
C GLY A 1126 -10.58 0.45 20.15
N LEU A 1127 -9.70 -0.50 19.79
CA LEU A 1127 -8.48 -0.84 20.53
C LEU A 1127 -7.26 -0.26 19.83
N THR A 1128 -6.67 0.75 20.46
CA THR A 1128 -5.44 1.40 19.99
C THR A 1128 -4.25 0.43 20.04
N PRO A 1129 -3.19 0.68 19.26
CA PRO A 1129 -1.97 -0.13 19.34
C PRO A 1129 -1.34 -0.16 20.74
N ALA A 1130 -1.37 0.97 21.46
CA ALA A 1130 -0.93 1.07 22.85
C ALA A 1130 -1.71 0.13 23.80
N GLU A 1131 -3.02 -0.02 23.62
CA GLU A 1131 -3.82 -0.96 24.43
C GLU A 1131 -3.43 -2.41 24.15
N LYS A 1132 -3.16 -2.77 22.89
CA LYS A 1132 -2.66 -4.11 22.54
C LYS A 1132 -1.29 -4.41 23.19
N LEU A 1133 -0.42 -3.41 23.30
CA LEU A 1133 0.85 -3.52 24.04
C LEU A 1133 0.62 -3.70 25.54
N LEU A 1134 -0.36 -3.01 26.14
CA LEU A 1134 -0.72 -3.18 27.55
C LEU A 1134 -1.32 -4.57 27.83
N GLU A 1135 -2.15 -5.10 26.93
CA GLU A 1135 -2.66 -6.49 27.01
C GLU A 1135 -1.52 -7.52 26.96
N LEU A 1136 -0.52 -7.32 26.10
CA LEU A 1136 0.67 -8.17 26.04
C LEU A 1136 1.53 -8.05 27.31
N TYR A 1137 1.74 -6.83 27.82
CA TYR A 1137 2.48 -6.56 29.05
C TYR A 1137 1.85 -7.24 30.28
N HIS A 1138 0.55 -7.06 30.48
CA HIS A 1138 -0.17 -7.66 31.62
C HIS A 1138 -0.41 -9.17 31.45
N GLY A 1139 -0.40 -9.67 30.21
CA GLY A 1139 -0.50 -11.09 29.88
C GLY A 1139 0.86 -11.73 29.59
N LYS A 1140 1.14 -11.96 28.29
CA LYS A 1140 2.23 -12.83 27.81
C LYS A 1140 3.64 -12.43 28.26
N TRP A 1141 3.90 -11.13 28.48
CA TRP A 1141 5.23 -10.63 28.84
C TRP A 1141 5.49 -10.60 30.35
N GLY A 1142 4.54 -11.02 31.18
CA GLY A 1142 4.75 -11.16 32.62
C GLY A 1142 5.13 -9.86 33.34
N GLN A 1143 4.58 -8.73 32.89
CA GLN A 1143 4.89 -7.38 33.39
C GLN A 1143 6.33 -6.90 33.13
N SER A 1144 7.00 -7.45 32.11
CA SER A 1144 8.21 -6.88 31.51
C SER A 1144 7.89 -6.11 30.23
N VAL A 1145 8.59 -5.00 29.98
CA VAL A 1145 8.55 -4.33 28.66
C VAL A 1145 9.54 -4.94 27.67
N ASP A 1146 10.49 -5.77 28.11
CA ASP A 1146 11.64 -6.16 27.29
C ASP A 1146 11.26 -6.90 25.99
N PRO A 1147 10.20 -7.73 25.93
CA PRO A 1147 9.71 -8.29 24.67
C PRO A 1147 9.16 -7.26 23.65
N VAL A 1148 8.92 -5.99 24.03
CA VAL A 1148 8.57 -4.93 23.07
C VAL A 1148 9.70 -4.65 22.08
N PHE A 1149 10.94 -4.97 22.46
CA PHE A 1149 12.12 -4.88 21.60
C PHE A 1149 12.19 -6.01 20.56
N GLU A 1150 11.33 -7.04 20.69
CA GLU A 1150 11.12 -8.08 19.68
C GLU A 1150 9.82 -7.84 18.89
N GLU A 1151 8.70 -7.52 19.58
CA GLU A 1151 7.38 -7.31 18.98
C GLU A 1151 7.32 -6.08 18.04
N LEU A 1152 8.05 -5.00 18.36
CA LEU A 1152 8.08 -3.76 17.56
C LEU A 1152 9.39 -3.55 16.79
N LEU A 1153 10.20 -4.61 16.65
CA LEU A 1153 11.39 -4.64 15.81
C LEU A 1153 11.01 -4.49 14.32
N TYR A 1154 11.66 -3.57 13.61
CA TYR A 1154 11.54 -3.46 12.15
C TYR A 1154 12.23 -4.63 11.44
#